data_AF-A0A950WCV1-F1
#
_entry.id   AF-A0A950WCV1-F1
#
_cell.length_a   1.000
_cell.length_b   1.000
_cell.length_c   1.000
_cell.angle_alpha   90.00
_cell.angle_beta   90.00
_cell.angle_gamma   90.00
#
_symmetry.space_group_name_H-M   'P 1'
#
loop_
_entity.id
_entity.type
_entity.pdbx_description
1 polymer ?
#
loop_
_entity_poly.entity_id
_entity_poly.type
_entity_poly.pdbx_seq_one_letter_code
_entity_poly.pdbx_strand_id
1 'polypeptide(L)'
;MEFARQHNQQKRNESNPHTSFHERFQNEYIAFSHAIQNPPSITERQHLAILLLTRLMFIYFIQKKGFLDGNINYLPDKLRIMQERMGQNTFLSFYRHLLLRLFHEESDNQQEKRTPALDHLLGHVPFLNTDLFEVSELEHGYRNIQIPDEAFARIFAFFDSYQWQIDEQPLHHDHEINPAVIGYIFEKYINQKQMGAYYTSEDITEYISKNAIIPYIFNATQQQCGMAFSADGPIWYLLRSNPDRYIPASMRNEEYLPTESKREYIARHARYAEIKTKLSTITSINDFITYNLDIRRFAHDALLNCTDSALLRAFYESITHITVLDPTCGSGAFLFAALNILESLYTACLARMHTMLADRDSYNHTDLEFFHQILKQVDAHPNRSYFILKAITINNLYGIDIMKEAVEICELRLFLKLIAQLKSVDEIESLPDIDFNIRPGNALVGFAHYDDIKQEFVSLRQRQALLEPGPDNFEVGKKFRRIVIKPLEAELNRYLAREYGIDRLHMSNEEDYERAFAQWLASHRPFHSFVEFYGIMERGGFDVIIGNPPYVEYSKVKQEYRLHGYQTESCGNLYAAVIERSLALCRPGQSYLGLIVPLSVCGSERFGPLRDTLTHNTGLLWLANFEIFPSRLFDGAFQRLSILIACHDTTHDCAMHVTRIQRWYASERPHLINLISYTATQCCVRPGVFPRLASPLQEGILHKVLQKARGSTIAQVLHPRKTVYFVYYQEATNYWMKATCRVPYYKKNGIVMEPVHGRFLYFRDALTAQTIMALM
;
A
#
# COMPACT_ATOMS: atom_id res chain seq x y z
N MET A 1 6.98 1.50 41.83
CA MET A 1 5.67 0.81 41.84
C MET A 1 4.57 1.63 41.17
N GLU A 2 4.54 2.95 41.31
CA GLU A 2 3.62 3.84 40.54
C GLU A 2 3.87 3.80 39.02
N PHE A 3 5.12 3.73 38.56
CA PHE A 3 5.44 3.58 37.13
C PHE A 3 4.89 2.29 36.50
N ALA A 4 4.88 1.19 37.26
CA ALA A 4 4.30 -0.09 36.82
C ALA A 4 2.76 -0.09 36.87
N ARG A 5 2.17 0.68 37.79
CA ARG A 5 0.72 0.90 37.84
C ARG A 5 0.25 1.81 36.71
N GLN A 6 0.98 2.89 36.39
CA GLN A 6 0.71 3.74 35.23
C GLN A 6 0.89 2.98 33.91
N HIS A 7 1.94 2.15 33.78
CA HIS A 7 2.14 1.32 32.58
C HIS A 7 1.04 0.25 32.40
N ASN A 8 0.49 -0.29 33.49
CA ASN A 8 -0.64 -1.23 33.44
C ASN A 8 -2.01 -0.54 33.29
N GLN A 9 -2.16 0.71 33.75
CA GLN A 9 -3.35 1.53 33.48
C GLN A 9 -3.37 2.03 32.02
N GLN A 10 -2.20 2.33 31.45
CA GLN A 10 -2.05 2.76 30.06
C GLN A 10 -2.31 1.61 29.08
N LYS A 11 -1.87 0.38 29.39
CA LYS A 11 -2.29 -0.83 28.67
C LYS A 11 -3.80 -1.11 28.70
N ARG A 12 -4.53 -0.62 29.73
CA ARG A 12 -5.98 -0.78 29.85
C ARG A 12 -6.78 0.31 29.14
N ASN A 13 -6.18 1.48 28.92
CA ASN A 13 -6.81 2.58 28.17
C ASN A 13 -6.45 2.57 26.68
N GLU A 14 -5.57 1.66 26.26
CA GLU A 14 -5.21 1.38 24.87
C GLU A 14 -5.71 -0.02 24.45
N SER A 15 -6.94 -0.42 24.84
CA SER A 15 -7.59 -1.50 24.11
C SER A 15 -7.86 -0.98 22.71
N ASN A 16 -6.96 -1.30 21.78
CA ASN A 16 -7.24 -1.12 20.38
C ASN A 16 -8.36 -2.12 20.04
N PRO A 17 -9.56 -1.68 19.58
CA PRO A 17 -10.67 -2.56 19.18
C PRO A 17 -10.23 -3.69 18.26
N HIS A 18 -9.23 -3.41 17.42
CA HIS A 18 -8.65 -4.38 16.50
C HIS A 18 -7.96 -5.57 17.20
N THR A 19 -7.47 -5.41 18.44
CA THR A 19 -6.73 -6.45 19.17
C THR A 19 -7.65 -7.49 19.81
N SER A 20 -8.75 -7.04 20.44
CA SER A 20 -9.69 -7.93 21.13
C SER A 20 -10.44 -8.84 20.14
N PHE A 21 -10.94 -8.27 19.04
CA PHE A 21 -11.56 -9.06 17.98
C PHE A 21 -10.56 -10.04 17.36
N HIS A 22 -9.34 -9.59 17.04
CA HIS A 22 -8.30 -10.43 16.43
C HIS A 22 -8.00 -11.68 17.26
N GLU A 23 -7.74 -11.53 18.57
CA GLU A 23 -7.44 -12.68 19.44
C GLU A 23 -8.58 -13.69 19.48
N ARG A 24 -9.83 -13.20 19.52
CA ARG A 24 -11.00 -14.08 19.54
C ARG A 24 -11.25 -14.72 18.17
N PHE A 25 -11.08 -13.97 17.07
CA PHE A 25 -11.18 -14.47 15.70
C PHE A 25 -10.21 -15.62 15.45
N GLN A 26 -8.95 -15.51 15.91
CA GLN A 26 -7.96 -16.58 15.77
C GLN A 26 -8.43 -17.89 16.42
N ASN A 27 -9.01 -17.82 17.62
CA ASN A 27 -9.51 -19.00 18.33
C ASN A 27 -10.69 -19.64 17.61
N GLU A 28 -11.62 -18.82 17.11
CA GLU A 28 -12.80 -19.27 16.37
C GLU A 28 -12.43 -19.85 15.01
N TYR A 29 -11.48 -19.23 14.30
CA TYR A 29 -10.90 -19.75 13.06
C TYR A 29 -10.28 -21.14 13.26
N ILE A 30 -9.44 -21.31 14.29
CA ILE A 30 -8.79 -22.61 14.56
C ILE A 30 -9.86 -23.67 14.80
N ALA A 31 -10.85 -23.38 15.65
CA ALA A 31 -11.94 -24.29 15.92
C ALA A 31 -12.75 -24.64 14.66
N PHE A 32 -13.06 -23.64 13.83
CA PHE A 32 -13.80 -23.83 12.58
C PHE A 32 -13.01 -24.70 11.60
N SER A 33 -11.71 -24.46 11.43
CA SER A 33 -10.84 -25.28 10.56
C SER A 33 -10.80 -26.75 10.98
N HIS A 34 -10.85 -27.04 12.29
CA HIS A 34 -10.90 -28.41 12.80
C HIS A 34 -12.25 -29.10 12.58
N ALA A 35 -13.34 -28.33 12.48
CA ALA A 35 -14.68 -28.87 12.25
C ALA A 35 -14.92 -29.29 10.79
N ILE A 36 -14.11 -28.78 9.84
CA ILE A 36 -14.22 -29.14 8.42
C ILE A 36 -13.77 -30.59 8.20
N GLN A 37 -14.66 -31.40 7.64
CA GLN A 37 -14.41 -32.81 7.30
C GLN A 37 -14.29 -32.99 5.78
N ASN A 38 -13.41 -33.91 5.36
CA ASN A 38 -13.15 -34.27 3.96
C ASN A 38 -12.61 -33.12 3.07
N PRO A 39 -11.57 -32.43 3.55
CA PRO A 39 -10.34 -32.32 2.77
C PRO A 39 -9.14 -32.99 3.48
N PRO A 40 -8.10 -33.46 2.75
CA PRO A 40 -7.13 -34.43 3.26
C PRO A 40 -6.03 -33.83 4.15
N SER A 41 -5.61 -32.57 3.96
CA SER A 41 -4.54 -31.94 4.74
C SER A 41 -5.02 -30.85 5.71
N ILE A 42 -4.21 -30.57 6.73
CA ILE A 42 -4.44 -29.46 7.67
C ILE A 42 -4.45 -28.12 6.93
N THR A 43 -3.53 -27.93 5.99
CA THR A 43 -3.40 -26.70 5.20
C THR A 43 -4.64 -26.44 4.34
N GLU A 44 -5.18 -27.46 3.66
CA GLU A 44 -6.42 -27.29 2.88
C GLU A 44 -7.62 -26.96 3.76
N ARG A 45 -7.73 -27.56 4.96
CA ARG A 45 -8.78 -27.17 5.93
C ARG A 45 -8.65 -25.72 6.35
N GLN A 46 -7.44 -25.26 6.57
CA GLN A 46 -7.14 -23.88 6.94
C GLN A 46 -7.50 -22.91 5.80
N HIS A 47 -7.12 -23.23 4.57
CA HIS A 47 -7.48 -22.45 3.37
C HIS A 47 -8.99 -22.40 3.13
N LEU A 48 -9.69 -23.53 3.29
CA LEU A 48 -11.14 -23.54 3.16
C LEU A 48 -11.83 -22.77 4.30
N ALA A 49 -11.33 -22.90 5.54
CA ALA A 49 -11.86 -22.16 6.68
C ALA A 49 -11.75 -20.65 6.50
N ILE A 50 -10.60 -20.15 6.03
CA ILE A 50 -10.41 -18.73 5.80
C ILE A 50 -11.34 -18.22 4.70
N LEU A 51 -11.43 -18.92 3.56
CA LEU A 51 -12.33 -18.59 2.46
C LEU A 51 -13.80 -18.51 2.92
N LEU A 52 -14.26 -19.53 3.66
CA LEU A 52 -15.64 -19.57 4.16
C LEU A 52 -15.90 -18.47 5.19
N LEU A 53 -14.97 -18.19 6.09
CA LEU A 53 -15.12 -17.09 7.05
C LEU A 53 -15.16 -15.74 6.34
N THR A 54 -14.35 -15.52 5.31
CA THR A 54 -14.39 -14.31 4.48
C THR A 54 -15.78 -14.14 3.84
N ARG A 55 -16.33 -15.20 3.24
CA ARG A 55 -17.70 -15.20 2.67
C ARG A 55 -18.77 -14.91 3.72
N LEU A 56 -18.70 -15.58 4.86
CA LEU A 56 -19.67 -15.40 5.95
C LEU A 56 -19.61 -13.98 6.53
N MET A 57 -18.41 -13.41 6.68
CA MET A 57 -18.22 -12.03 7.13
C MET A 57 -18.83 -11.03 6.15
N PHE A 58 -18.59 -11.19 4.84
CA PHE A 58 -19.23 -10.35 3.82
C PHE A 58 -20.76 -10.39 3.96
N ILE A 59 -21.32 -11.59 4.07
CA ILE A 59 -22.77 -11.78 4.24
C ILE A 59 -23.24 -11.12 5.54
N TYR A 60 -22.44 -11.16 6.61
CA TYR A 60 -22.73 -10.47 7.86
C TYR A 60 -22.75 -8.94 7.73
N PHE A 61 -21.87 -8.34 6.94
CA PHE A 61 -21.94 -6.89 6.68
C PHE A 61 -23.21 -6.52 5.92
N ILE A 62 -23.51 -7.22 4.83
CA ILE A 62 -24.65 -6.90 3.97
C ILE A 62 -25.99 -7.22 4.65
N GLN A 63 -26.09 -8.28 5.45
CA GLN A 63 -27.33 -8.60 6.16
C GLN A 63 -27.71 -7.47 7.11
N LYS A 64 -26.73 -6.79 7.76
CA LYS A 64 -27.01 -5.70 8.70
C LYS A 64 -27.57 -4.45 8.04
N LYS A 65 -27.45 -4.32 6.71
CA LYS A 65 -28.20 -3.34 5.88
C LYS A 65 -29.64 -3.78 5.56
N GLY A 66 -30.04 -4.99 5.94
CA GLY A 66 -31.31 -5.60 5.58
C GLY A 66 -31.35 -6.11 4.14
N PHE A 67 -30.19 -6.25 3.49
CA PHE A 67 -30.14 -6.58 2.05
C PHE A 67 -30.45 -8.05 1.74
N LEU A 68 -30.55 -8.91 2.76
CA LEU A 68 -30.87 -10.31 2.59
C LEU A 68 -32.28 -10.58 3.11
N ASP A 69 -33.26 -10.60 2.21
CA ASP A 69 -34.69 -10.86 2.50
C ASP A 69 -35.29 -9.89 3.55
N GLY A 70 -34.76 -8.67 3.63
CA GLY A 70 -35.14 -7.71 4.67
C GLY A 70 -34.67 -8.09 6.08
N ASN A 71 -33.87 -9.16 6.24
CA ASN A 71 -33.51 -9.73 7.53
C ASN A 71 -32.10 -9.34 7.98
N ILE A 72 -32.01 -8.61 9.09
CA ILE A 72 -30.74 -8.22 9.73
C ILE A 72 -29.99 -9.36 10.44
N ASN A 73 -30.66 -10.50 10.64
CA ASN A 73 -30.16 -11.72 11.24
C ASN A 73 -30.32 -12.93 10.30
N TYR A 74 -30.23 -12.68 8.98
CA TYR A 74 -30.49 -13.65 7.92
C TYR A 74 -29.81 -15.02 8.12
N LEU A 75 -28.49 -15.06 8.29
CA LEU A 75 -27.76 -16.32 8.44
C LEU A 75 -28.15 -17.12 9.71
N PRO A 76 -28.15 -16.52 10.92
CA PRO A 76 -28.67 -17.19 12.11
C PRO A 76 -30.10 -17.72 11.97
N ASP A 77 -31.01 -16.94 11.38
CA ASP A 77 -32.41 -17.36 11.22
C ASP A 77 -32.56 -18.51 10.22
N LYS A 78 -31.86 -18.46 9.08
CA LYS A 78 -31.87 -19.57 8.11
C LYS A 78 -31.30 -20.85 8.72
N LEU A 79 -30.24 -20.76 9.54
CA LEU A 79 -29.68 -21.91 10.25
C LEU A 79 -30.72 -22.54 11.17
N ARG A 80 -31.38 -21.72 12.01
CA ARG A 80 -32.43 -22.18 12.92
C ARG A 80 -33.61 -22.82 12.17
N ILE A 81 -34.12 -22.17 11.13
CA ILE A 81 -35.23 -22.69 10.30
C ILE A 81 -34.87 -24.06 9.73
N MET A 82 -33.63 -24.24 9.27
CA MET A 82 -33.18 -25.52 8.72
C MET A 82 -33.05 -26.60 9.79
N GLN A 83 -32.48 -26.28 10.95
CA GLN A 83 -32.39 -27.22 12.07
C GLN A 83 -33.78 -27.67 12.54
N GLU A 84 -34.77 -26.78 12.55
CA GLU A 84 -36.16 -27.07 12.91
C GLU A 84 -36.90 -27.91 11.85
N ARG A 85 -36.73 -27.61 10.56
CA ARG A 85 -37.48 -28.27 9.46
C ARG A 85 -36.88 -29.58 8.98
N MET A 86 -35.54 -29.64 8.92
CA MET A 86 -34.82 -30.75 8.29
C MET A 86 -34.10 -31.63 9.33
N GLY A 87 -33.97 -31.17 10.57
CA GLY A 87 -33.14 -31.79 11.60
C GLY A 87 -31.67 -31.35 11.54
N GLN A 88 -30.97 -31.43 12.68
CA GLN A 88 -29.55 -31.06 12.78
C GLN A 88 -28.65 -32.06 12.05
N ASN A 89 -27.65 -31.56 11.30
CA ASN A 89 -26.62 -32.36 10.64
C ASN A 89 -27.17 -33.49 9.74
N THR A 90 -28.26 -33.25 9.01
CA THR A 90 -28.80 -34.22 8.04
C THR A 90 -27.98 -34.28 6.74
N PHE A 91 -28.35 -35.19 5.82
CA PHE A 91 -27.68 -35.38 4.53
C PHE A 91 -27.47 -34.07 3.73
N LEU A 92 -28.37 -33.10 3.94
CA LEU A 92 -28.32 -31.75 3.39
C LEU A 92 -28.15 -30.74 4.54
N SER A 93 -26.96 -30.68 5.12
CA SER A 93 -26.57 -29.74 6.21
C SER A 93 -26.72 -28.27 5.80
N PHE A 94 -26.68 -27.35 6.77
CA PHE A 94 -26.73 -25.89 6.53
C PHE A 94 -25.80 -25.45 5.41
N TYR A 95 -24.57 -25.96 5.44
CA TYR A 95 -23.55 -25.70 4.44
C TYR A 95 -23.99 -26.10 3.02
N ARG A 96 -24.42 -27.36 2.84
CA ARG A 96 -24.70 -27.89 1.50
C ARG A 96 -26.02 -27.41 0.92
N HIS A 97 -27.03 -27.28 1.77
CA HIS A 97 -28.38 -26.99 1.31
C HIS A 97 -28.64 -25.50 1.10
N LEU A 98 -28.02 -24.63 1.92
CA LEU A 98 -28.21 -23.18 1.83
C LEU A 98 -26.94 -22.46 1.39
N LEU A 99 -25.82 -22.59 2.11
CA LEU A 99 -24.63 -21.77 1.84
C LEU A 99 -24.06 -21.99 0.43
N LEU A 100 -23.89 -23.23 -0.02
CA LEU A 100 -23.39 -23.50 -1.39
C LEU A 100 -24.30 -22.91 -2.47
N ARG A 101 -25.62 -22.88 -2.25
CA ARG A 101 -26.57 -22.28 -3.19
C ARG A 101 -26.49 -20.75 -3.17
N LEU A 102 -26.45 -20.18 -1.96
CA LEU A 102 -26.27 -18.74 -1.76
C LEU A 102 -24.94 -18.24 -2.35
N PHE A 103 -23.88 -19.06 -2.30
CA PHE A 103 -22.60 -18.70 -2.90
C PHE A 103 -22.63 -18.87 -4.42
N HIS A 104 -22.96 -20.06 -4.92
CA HIS A 104 -22.63 -20.40 -6.31
C HIS A 104 -23.81 -20.31 -7.27
N GLU A 105 -25.03 -20.66 -6.83
CA GLU A 105 -26.22 -20.59 -7.69
C GLU A 105 -26.68 -19.13 -7.90
N GLU A 106 -26.19 -18.20 -7.06
CA GLU A 106 -26.31 -16.75 -7.19
C GLU A 106 -25.12 -16.08 -7.92
N SER A 107 -24.24 -16.83 -8.57
CA SER A 107 -23.08 -16.29 -9.31
C SER A 107 -23.21 -16.46 -10.83
N ASP A 108 -24.12 -17.31 -11.32
CA ASP A 108 -24.25 -17.65 -12.74
C ASP A 108 -25.29 -16.77 -13.45
N ASN A 109 -25.03 -15.45 -13.54
CA ASN A 109 -25.65 -14.42 -14.41
C ASN A 109 -27.13 -14.64 -14.89
N GLN A 110 -28.02 -15.17 -14.05
CA GLN A 110 -29.36 -15.60 -14.45
C GLN A 110 -30.40 -15.30 -13.37
N GLN A 111 -30.56 -14.02 -13.01
CA GLN A 111 -31.77 -13.58 -12.30
C GLN A 111 -33.05 -14.01 -13.03
N GLU A 112 -33.02 -14.19 -14.35
CA GLU A 112 -34.14 -14.71 -15.14
C GLU A 112 -34.36 -16.24 -15.04
N LYS A 113 -33.50 -17.00 -14.32
CA LYS A 113 -33.66 -18.46 -14.14
C LYS A 113 -33.60 -18.95 -12.69
N ARG A 114 -33.83 -18.10 -11.69
CA ARG A 114 -34.03 -18.63 -10.33
C ARG A 114 -35.23 -19.56 -10.34
N THR A 115 -35.02 -20.79 -9.89
CA THR A 115 -36.14 -21.72 -9.76
C THR A 115 -37.04 -21.23 -8.62
N PRO A 116 -38.37 -21.40 -8.69
CA PRO A 116 -39.26 -21.03 -7.58
C PRO A 116 -38.86 -21.67 -6.24
N ALA A 117 -38.19 -22.84 -6.29
CA ALA A 117 -37.65 -23.51 -5.13
C ALA A 117 -36.45 -22.77 -4.50
N LEU A 118 -35.59 -22.15 -5.32
CA LEU A 118 -34.46 -21.35 -4.86
C LEU A 118 -34.92 -20.03 -4.25
N ASP A 119 -35.88 -19.36 -4.88
CA ASP A 119 -36.49 -18.13 -4.33
C ASP A 119 -37.19 -18.40 -3.00
N HIS A 120 -37.91 -19.52 -2.87
CA HIS A 120 -38.52 -19.89 -1.60
C HIS A 120 -37.47 -20.20 -0.51
N LEU A 121 -36.32 -20.75 -0.89
CA LEU A 121 -35.26 -21.11 0.04
C LEU A 121 -34.48 -19.89 0.52
N LEU A 122 -34.04 -19.01 -0.39
CA LEU A 122 -33.20 -17.86 -0.09
C LEU A 122 -34.03 -16.63 0.30
N GLY A 123 -35.15 -16.39 -0.37
CA GLY A 123 -35.90 -15.13 -0.27
C GLY A 123 -35.31 -14.05 -1.18
N HIS A 124 -35.63 -12.78 -0.92
CA HIS A 124 -35.17 -11.67 -1.76
C HIS A 124 -33.71 -11.29 -1.46
N VAL A 125 -32.78 -11.91 -2.17
CA VAL A 125 -31.32 -11.67 -2.03
C VAL A 125 -30.76 -11.03 -3.31
N PRO A 126 -29.91 -9.99 -3.23
CA PRO A 126 -29.23 -9.41 -4.40
C PRO A 126 -28.26 -10.39 -5.03
N PHE A 127 -28.04 -10.23 -6.33
CA PHE A 127 -26.99 -10.94 -7.04
C PHE A 127 -25.63 -10.35 -6.64
N LEU A 128 -24.74 -11.17 -6.09
CA LEU A 128 -23.48 -10.72 -5.49
C LEU A 128 -22.27 -10.81 -6.44
N ASN A 129 -22.44 -11.22 -7.71
CA ASN A 129 -21.44 -11.29 -8.81
C ASN A 129 -19.96 -10.99 -8.49
N THR A 130 -19.31 -11.80 -7.65
CA THR A 130 -17.90 -11.62 -7.30
C THR A 130 -17.19 -12.96 -7.30
N ASP A 131 -15.92 -12.99 -7.72
CA ASP A 131 -15.05 -14.17 -7.65
C ASP A 131 -14.94 -14.74 -6.23
N LEU A 132 -15.16 -13.91 -5.19
CA LEU A 132 -15.28 -14.37 -3.80
C LEU A 132 -16.28 -15.52 -3.64
N PHE A 133 -17.36 -15.55 -4.42
CA PHE A 133 -18.42 -16.56 -4.36
C PHE A 133 -18.33 -17.62 -5.48
N GLU A 134 -17.33 -17.56 -6.36
CA GLU A 134 -17.09 -18.62 -7.33
C GLU A 134 -16.69 -19.95 -6.65
N VAL A 135 -16.93 -21.07 -7.32
CA VAL A 135 -16.53 -22.38 -6.81
C VAL A 135 -15.01 -22.47 -6.78
N SER A 136 -14.42 -22.57 -5.58
CA SER A 136 -12.97 -22.67 -5.43
C SER A 136 -12.43 -24.02 -5.93
N GLU A 137 -11.13 -24.10 -6.23
CA GLU A 137 -10.48 -25.35 -6.62
C GLU A 137 -10.63 -26.45 -5.56
N LEU A 138 -10.59 -26.07 -4.27
CA LEU A 138 -10.81 -26.98 -3.15
C LEU A 138 -12.26 -27.50 -3.11
N GLU A 139 -13.25 -26.64 -3.32
CA GLU A 139 -14.66 -27.04 -3.39
C GLU A 139 -14.95 -27.92 -4.60
N HIS A 140 -14.28 -27.66 -5.74
CA HIS A 140 -14.37 -28.51 -6.93
C HIS A 140 -13.73 -29.88 -6.71
N GLY A 141 -12.54 -29.92 -6.09
CA GLY A 141 -11.79 -31.14 -5.82
C GLY A 141 -12.44 -32.02 -4.74
N TYR A 142 -13.09 -31.43 -3.74
CA TYR A 142 -13.68 -32.13 -2.60
C TYR A 142 -15.21 -31.96 -2.54
N ARG A 143 -15.94 -32.69 -3.40
CA ARG A 143 -17.41 -32.59 -3.48
C ARG A 143 -18.19 -33.03 -2.24
N ASN A 144 -17.53 -33.74 -1.30
CA ASN A 144 -18.12 -34.31 -0.09
C ASN A 144 -17.65 -33.62 1.20
N ILE A 145 -17.23 -32.35 1.12
CA ILE A 145 -16.97 -31.51 2.31
C ILE A 145 -18.22 -31.52 3.20
N GLN A 146 -18.00 -31.75 4.50
CA GLN A 146 -19.02 -31.69 5.55
C GLN A 146 -18.56 -30.75 6.66
N ILE A 147 -19.47 -29.89 7.10
CA ILE A 147 -19.24 -28.95 8.19
C ILE A 147 -20.46 -29.03 9.11
N PRO A 148 -20.29 -29.40 10.40
CA PRO A 148 -21.41 -29.49 11.34
C PRO A 148 -22.10 -28.14 11.55
N ASP A 149 -23.43 -28.17 11.72
CA ASP A 149 -24.24 -26.98 11.98
C ASP A 149 -23.79 -26.24 13.26
N GLU A 150 -23.27 -26.98 14.26
CA GLU A 150 -22.72 -26.42 15.50
C GLU A 150 -21.52 -25.50 15.26
N ALA A 151 -20.71 -25.78 14.23
CA ALA A 151 -19.59 -24.93 13.86
C ALA A 151 -20.07 -23.56 13.38
N PHE A 152 -21.15 -23.52 12.57
CA PHE A 152 -21.75 -22.26 12.14
C PHE A 152 -22.45 -21.53 13.29
N ALA A 153 -23.18 -22.25 14.15
CA ALA A 153 -23.82 -21.64 15.33
C ALA A 153 -22.79 -20.95 16.23
N ARG A 154 -21.61 -21.57 16.42
CA ARG A 154 -20.50 -21.00 17.18
C ARG A 154 -19.94 -19.73 16.53
N ILE A 155 -19.72 -19.74 15.21
CA ILE A 155 -19.26 -18.56 14.47
C ILE A 155 -20.29 -17.42 14.54
N PHE A 156 -21.58 -17.72 14.38
CA PHE A 156 -22.63 -16.70 14.44
C PHE A 156 -22.77 -16.11 15.84
N ALA A 157 -22.68 -16.92 16.90
CA ALA A 157 -22.64 -16.41 18.28
C ALA A 157 -21.42 -15.51 18.54
N PHE A 158 -20.28 -15.81 17.90
CA PHE A 158 -19.11 -14.93 17.93
C PHE A 158 -19.38 -13.62 17.18
N PHE A 159 -19.90 -13.68 15.95
CA PHE A 159 -20.20 -12.49 15.16
C PHE A 159 -21.26 -11.59 15.82
N ASP A 160 -22.30 -12.16 16.43
CA ASP A 160 -23.35 -11.43 17.14
C ASP A 160 -22.86 -10.74 18.42
N SER A 161 -21.65 -11.07 18.90
CA SER A 161 -21.04 -10.35 20.02
C SER A 161 -20.40 -9.01 19.63
N TYR A 162 -20.52 -8.62 18.35
CA TYR A 162 -20.00 -7.37 17.82
C TYR A 162 -21.05 -6.62 16.99
N GLN A 163 -20.90 -5.30 16.93
CA GLN A 163 -21.66 -4.40 16.10
C GLN A 163 -20.95 -4.21 14.75
N TRP A 164 -21.57 -4.67 13.68
CA TRP A 164 -21.03 -4.60 12.33
C TRP A 164 -21.43 -3.27 11.69
N GLN A 165 -20.42 -2.47 11.32
CA GLN A 165 -20.55 -1.23 10.57
C GLN A 165 -20.04 -1.48 9.16
N ILE A 166 -20.83 -1.16 8.15
CA ILE A 166 -20.44 -1.42 6.76
C ILE A 166 -19.49 -0.35 6.21
N ASP A 167 -19.50 0.85 6.78
CA ASP A 167 -18.56 1.92 6.44
C ASP A 167 -17.25 1.77 7.23
N GLU A 168 -16.17 2.40 6.77
CA GLU A 168 -14.87 2.39 7.45
C GLU A 168 -14.69 3.60 8.38
N GLN A 169 -15.77 4.11 9.00
CA GLN A 169 -15.63 5.21 9.96
C GLN A 169 -14.78 4.78 11.18
N PRO A 170 -14.09 5.73 11.84
CA PRO A 170 -13.35 5.44 13.06
C PRO A 170 -14.25 4.81 14.12
N LEU A 171 -13.81 3.69 14.68
CA LEU A 171 -14.56 2.97 15.71
C LEU A 171 -14.60 3.78 17.00
N HIS A 172 -15.77 3.77 17.66
CA HIS A 172 -15.96 4.46 18.94
C HIS A 172 -15.84 3.51 20.13
N HIS A 173 -16.07 2.20 19.93
CA HIS A 173 -16.07 1.20 20.99
C HIS A 173 -15.38 -0.11 20.57
N ASP A 174 -14.86 -0.85 21.55
CA ASP A 174 -14.14 -2.11 21.35
C ASP A 174 -14.96 -3.26 20.75
N HIS A 175 -16.29 -3.13 20.71
CA HIS A 175 -17.21 -4.13 20.18
C HIS A 175 -17.73 -3.78 18.77
N GLU A 176 -17.19 -2.74 18.14
CA GLU A 176 -17.52 -2.36 16.76
C GLU A 176 -16.53 -2.99 15.77
N ILE A 177 -17.02 -3.43 14.60
CA ILE A 177 -16.20 -3.97 13.50
C ILE A 177 -16.59 -3.26 12.22
N ASN A 178 -15.58 -2.85 11.46
CA ASN A 178 -15.72 -2.33 10.11
C ASN A 178 -14.81 -3.09 9.11
N PRO A 179 -14.89 -2.83 7.80
CA PRO A 179 -14.01 -3.48 6.82
C PRO A 179 -12.51 -3.27 7.05
N ALA A 180 -12.09 -2.15 7.65
CA ALA A 180 -10.69 -1.89 7.97
C ALA A 180 -10.17 -2.84 9.08
N VAL A 181 -11.01 -3.20 10.05
CA VAL A 181 -10.69 -4.24 11.06
C VAL A 181 -10.40 -5.58 10.39
N ILE A 182 -11.16 -5.96 9.36
CA ILE A 182 -10.91 -7.18 8.58
C ILE A 182 -9.52 -7.12 7.95
N GLY A 183 -9.22 -6.04 7.21
CA GLY A 183 -7.92 -5.87 6.56
C GLY A 183 -6.77 -6.02 7.56
N TYR A 184 -6.89 -5.37 8.72
CA TYR A 184 -5.93 -5.50 9.80
C TYR A 184 -5.76 -6.93 10.33
N ILE A 185 -6.86 -7.65 10.55
CA ILE A 185 -6.83 -9.02 11.10
C ILE A 185 -6.20 -9.97 10.09
N PHE A 186 -6.65 -9.91 8.85
CA PHE A 186 -6.15 -10.76 7.79
C PHE A 186 -4.67 -10.50 7.55
N GLU A 187 -4.23 -9.25 7.57
CA GLU A 187 -2.80 -8.94 7.49
C GLU A 187 -2.03 -9.48 8.70
N LYS A 188 -2.53 -9.37 9.93
CA LYS A 188 -1.85 -9.96 11.09
C LYS A 188 -1.85 -11.48 11.10
N TYR A 189 -2.92 -12.09 10.61
CA TYR A 189 -3.15 -13.53 10.61
C TYR A 189 -2.35 -14.23 9.52
N ILE A 190 -2.44 -13.73 8.29
CA ILE A 190 -1.79 -14.29 7.11
C ILE A 190 -0.30 -13.90 7.12
N ASN A 191 0.05 -12.65 7.46
CA ASN A 191 1.45 -12.21 7.50
C ASN A 191 2.15 -12.55 8.81
N GLN A 192 2.03 -13.80 9.29
CA GLN A 192 2.95 -14.28 10.33
C GLN A 192 4.37 -13.84 9.95
N LYS A 193 5.10 -13.24 10.90
CA LYS A 193 6.35 -12.46 10.75
C LYS A 193 7.41 -12.94 9.74
N GLN A 194 7.30 -14.17 9.24
CA GLN A 194 8.13 -14.76 8.19
C GLN A 194 8.05 -14.01 6.84
N MET A 195 6.89 -13.45 6.46
CA MET A 195 6.69 -12.81 5.14
C MET A 195 6.95 -11.29 5.10
N GLY A 196 7.29 -10.67 6.23
CA GLY A 196 7.75 -9.27 6.29
C GLY A 196 6.75 -8.20 5.83
N ALA A 197 5.49 -8.55 5.62
CA ALA A 197 4.39 -7.62 5.36
C ALA A 197 3.78 -7.13 6.68
N TYR A 198 3.60 -5.82 6.80
CA TYR A 198 3.13 -5.16 8.01
C TYR A 198 1.94 -4.25 7.68
N TYR A 199 0.93 -4.28 8.54
CA TYR A 199 -0.17 -3.33 8.44
C TYR A 199 0.34 -1.90 8.50
N THR A 200 -0.08 -1.13 7.50
CA THR A 200 0.30 0.28 7.35
C THR A 200 -0.85 1.13 7.86
N SER A 201 -0.56 1.99 8.82
CA SER A 201 -1.56 2.89 9.40
C SER A 201 -2.06 3.92 8.39
N GLU A 202 -3.30 4.37 8.57
CA GLU A 202 -3.99 5.30 7.67
C GLU A 202 -3.22 6.61 7.46
N ASP A 203 -2.60 7.17 8.51
CA ASP A 203 -1.85 8.41 8.38
C ASP A 203 -0.60 8.27 7.50
N ILE A 204 -0.02 7.06 7.42
CA ILE A 204 1.10 6.75 6.53
C ILE A 204 0.64 6.49 5.11
N THR A 205 -0.41 5.67 4.93
CA THR A 205 -0.96 5.41 3.59
C THR A 205 -1.51 6.70 2.98
N GLU A 206 -2.20 7.54 3.75
CA GLU A 206 -2.69 8.85 3.30
C GLU A 206 -1.53 9.79 2.95
N TYR A 207 -0.50 9.91 3.81
CA TYR A 207 0.63 10.80 3.53
C TYR A 207 1.36 10.43 2.25
N ILE A 208 1.63 9.14 2.03
CA ILE A 208 2.31 8.67 0.83
C ILE A 208 1.42 8.90 -0.39
N SER A 209 0.15 8.47 -0.33
CA SER A 209 -0.75 8.51 -1.46
C SER A 209 -1.04 9.94 -1.91
N LYS A 210 -1.29 10.88 -0.99
CA LYS A 210 -1.57 12.28 -1.35
C LYS A 210 -0.38 12.98 -1.98
N ASN A 211 0.84 12.63 -1.54
CA ASN A 211 2.08 13.21 -2.06
C ASN A 211 2.62 12.47 -3.31
N ALA A 212 1.92 11.45 -3.81
CA ALA A 212 2.21 10.81 -5.09
C ALA A 212 1.10 11.11 -6.13
N ILE A 213 -0.17 10.97 -5.74
CA ILE A 213 -1.34 11.13 -6.63
C ILE A 213 -1.57 12.58 -7.04
N ILE A 214 -1.61 13.50 -6.08
CA ILE A 214 -1.95 14.90 -6.37
C ILE A 214 -0.87 15.57 -7.23
N PRO A 215 0.43 15.40 -6.95
CA PRO A 215 1.48 15.93 -7.82
C PRO A 215 1.39 15.40 -9.26
N TYR A 216 1.10 14.11 -9.45
CA TYR A 216 0.86 13.55 -10.78
C TYR A 216 -0.29 14.28 -11.49
N ILE A 217 -1.46 14.38 -10.86
CA ILE A 217 -2.65 15.03 -11.45
C ILE A 217 -2.35 16.48 -11.84
N PHE A 218 -1.67 17.22 -10.97
CA PHE A 218 -1.32 18.62 -11.22
C PHE A 218 -0.32 18.75 -12.38
N ASN A 219 0.70 17.90 -12.45
CA ASN A 219 1.67 17.92 -13.54
C ASN A 219 1.04 17.50 -14.88
N ALA A 220 0.19 16.47 -14.88
CA ALA A 220 -0.54 16.04 -16.07
C ALA A 220 -1.47 17.15 -16.58
N THR A 221 -2.17 17.82 -15.68
CA THR A 221 -3.02 18.99 -15.99
C THR A 221 -2.18 20.16 -16.50
N GLN A 222 -1.02 20.41 -15.91
CA GLN A 222 -0.09 21.47 -16.34
C GLN A 222 0.41 21.27 -17.77
N GLN A 223 0.62 20.03 -18.22
CA GLN A 223 1.01 19.76 -19.61
C GLN A 223 -0.08 20.17 -20.62
N GLN A 224 -1.35 20.09 -20.23
CA GLN A 224 -2.48 20.51 -21.06
C GLN A 224 -2.78 22.01 -20.94
N CYS A 225 -2.62 22.58 -19.73
CA CYS A 225 -3.02 23.94 -19.38
C CYS A 225 -1.89 24.76 -18.76
N GLY A 226 -0.69 24.78 -19.37
CA GLY A 226 0.53 25.34 -18.77
C GLY A 226 0.44 26.79 -18.28
N MET A 227 -0.36 27.64 -18.94
CA MET A 227 -0.56 29.04 -18.53
C MET A 227 -1.18 29.17 -17.13
N ALA A 228 -2.08 28.26 -16.74
CA ALA A 228 -2.73 28.28 -15.44
C ALA A 228 -1.76 28.01 -14.27
N PHE A 229 -0.62 27.36 -14.56
CA PHE A 229 0.41 26.99 -13.59
C PHE A 229 1.65 27.88 -13.67
N SER A 230 1.65 28.91 -14.52
CA SER A 230 2.71 29.92 -14.55
C SER A 230 2.90 30.57 -13.17
N ALA A 231 4.02 31.26 -12.94
CA ALA A 231 4.33 31.84 -11.63
C ALA A 231 3.25 32.80 -11.09
N ASP A 232 2.52 33.47 -11.99
CA ASP A 232 1.38 34.35 -11.69
C ASP A 232 0.02 33.72 -12.03
N GLY A 233 0.00 32.41 -12.25
CA GLY A 233 -1.17 31.64 -12.57
C GLY A 233 -2.22 31.65 -11.44
N PRO A 234 -3.52 31.55 -11.79
CA PRO A 234 -4.62 31.67 -10.83
C PRO A 234 -4.60 30.59 -9.74
N ILE A 235 -4.04 29.42 -10.02
CA ILE A 235 -3.94 28.31 -9.06
C ILE A 235 -3.15 28.70 -7.81
N TRP A 236 -2.06 29.47 -7.97
CA TRP A 236 -1.17 29.86 -6.87
C TRP A 236 -1.71 31.03 -6.05
N TYR A 237 -2.73 31.76 -6.54
CA TYR A 237 -3.35 32.86 -5.80
C TYR A 237 -3.97 32.41 -4.47
N LEU A 238 -4.47 31.17 -4.40
CA LEU A 238 -5.00 30.59 -3.17
C LEU A 238 -3.99 30.65 -2.02
N LEU A 239 -2.71 30.36 -2.29
CA LEU A 239 -1.63 30.42 -1.31
C LEU A 239 -1.37 31.85 -0.80
N ARG A 240 -1.56 32.86 -1.66
CA ARG A 240 -1.38 34.28 -1.32
C ARG A 240 -2.56 34.81 -0.52
N SER A 241 -3.78 34.38 -0.87
CA SER A 241 -5.02 34.86 -0.25
C SER A 241 -5.27 34.32 1.16
N ASN A 242 -4.93 33.06 1.42
CA ASN A 242 -5.13 32.43 2.73
C ASN A 242 -4.01 31.44 3.05
N PRO A 243 -2.78 31.92 3.33
CA PRO A 243 -1.61 31.06 3.49
C PRO A 243 -1.75 30.02 4.62
N ASP A 244 -2.34 30.41 5.75
CA ASP A 244 -2.44 29.55 6.94
C ASP A 244 -3.36 28.34 6.71
N ARG A 245 -4.25 28.40 5.72
CA ARG A 245 -5.17 27.31 5.37
C ARG A 245 -4.45 26.04 4.90
N TYR A 246 -3.26 26.19 4.33
CA TYR A 246 -2.47 25.10 3.75
C TYR A 246 -1.30 24.68 4.64
N ILE A 247 -1.13 25.31 5.80
CA ILE A 247 -0.12 24.90 6.79
C ILE A 247 -0.79 23.97 7.82
N PRO A 248 -0.23 22.78 8.09
CA PRO A 248 -0.80 21.83 9.05
C PRO A 248 -1.08 22.45 10.42
N ALA A 249 -2.21 22.06 11.04
CA ALA A 249 -2.63 22.61 12.34
C ALA A 249 -1.57 22.42 13.44
N SER A 250 -0.89 21.27 13.49
CA SER A 250 0.21 21.00 14.43
C SER A 250 1.33 22.02 14.33
N MET A 251 1.60 22.54 13.12
CA MET A 251 2.67 23.50 12.88
C MET A 251 2.31 24.89 13.41
N ARG A 252 1.03 25.28 13.27
CA ARG A 252 0.48 26.58 13.67
C ARG A 252 0.07 26.67 15.13
N ASN A 253 0.05 25.55 15.85
CA ASN A 253 -0.45 25.51 17.23
C ASN A 253 0.34 26.46 18.13
N GLU A 254 -0.33 27.43 18.76
CA GLU A 254 0.29 28.41 19.66
C GLU A 254 0.66 27.80 21.02
N GLU A 255 0.12 26.62 21.34
CA GLU A 255 0.45 25.89 22.56
C GLU A 255 1.64 24.94 22.36
N TYR A 256 2.21 24.49 23.49
CA TYR A 256 3.17 23.41 23.50
C TYR A 256 2.51 22.11 23.02
N LEU A 257 3.16 21.42 22.11
CA LEU A 257 2.78 20.05 21.75
C LEU A 257 3.23 19.07 22.85
N PRO A 258 2.66 17.85 22.90
CA PRO A 258 3.10 16.83 23.86
C PRO A 258 4.62 16.67 23.84
N THR A 259 5.23 16.64 25.02
CA THR A 259 6.69 16.48 25.23
C THR A 259 7.61 17.52 24.57
N GLU A 260 7.07 18.56 23.95
CA GLU A 260 7.83 19.60 23.26
C GLU A 260 8.63 20.48 24.25
N SER A 261 9.94 20.59 24.04
CA SER A 261 10.78 21.50 24.82
C SER A 261 10.61 22.96 24.36
N LYS A 262 10.99 23.91 25.22
CA LYS A 262 11.03 25.34 24.86
C LYS A 262 11.84 25.62 23.58
N ARG A 263 12.92 24.88 23.35
CA ARG A 263 13.74 25.04 22.14
C ARG A 263 13.02 24.54 20.89
N GLU A 264 12.33 23.41 20.99
CA GLU A 264 11.55 22.84 19.89
C GLU A 264 10.35 23.71 19.55
N TYR A 265 9.64 24.22 20.57
CA TYR A 265 8.55 25.19 20.40
C TYR A 265 9.00 26.42 19.60
N ILE A 266 10.13 27.04 20.01
CA ILE A 266 10.69 28.21 19.30
C ILE A 266 11.08 27.84 17.87
N ALA A 267 11.70 26.67 17.67
CA ALA A 267 12.10 26.21 16.34
C ALA A 267 10.89 25.95 15.42
N ARG A 268 9.81 25.37 15.95
CA ARG A 268 8.56 25.13 15.23
C ARG A 268 7.91 26.44 14.79
N HIS A 269 7.84 27.44 15.68
CA HIS A 269 7.28 28.75 15.36
C HIS A 269 8.15 29.54 14.37
N ALA A 270 9.48 29.46 14.49
CA ALA A 270 10.38 30.04 13.50
C ALA A 270 10.19 29.40 12.12
N ARG A 271 10.02 28.08 12.06
CA ARG A 271 9.74 27.35 10.82
C ARG A 271 8.37 27.69 10.25
N TYR A 272 7.34 27.85 11.09
CA TYR A 272 6.02 28.32 10.67
C TYR A 272 6.12 29.70 9.97
N ALA A 273 6.81 30.66 10.58
CA ALA A 273 7.03 31.98 9.98
C ALA A 273 7.82 31.91 8.66
N GLU A 274 8.84 31.05 8.58
CA GLU A 274 9.61 30.80 7.35
C GLU A 274 8.72 30.26 6.23
N ILE A 275 7.91 29.22 6.51
CA ILE A 275 6.99 28.62 5.55
C ILE A 275 5.99 29.67 5.07
N LYS A 276 5.38 30.42 5.99
CA LYS A 276 4.41 31.47 5.66
C LYS A 276 4.98 32.51 4.69
N THR A 277 6.24 32.87 4.86
CA THR A 277 6.95 33.80 3.95
C THR A 277 7.21 33.17 2.58
N LYS A 278 7.48 31.87 2.52
CA LYS A 278 7.76 31.14 1.28
C LYS A 278 6.51 30.79 0.47
N LEU A 279 5.33 30.75 1.08
CA LEU A 279 4.09 30.41 0.37
C LEU A 279 3.82 31.31 -0.84
N SER A 280 4.20 32.60 -0.78
CA SER A 280 4.02 33.51 -1.92
C SER A 280 4.94 33.23 -3.11
N THR A 281 6.01 32.45 -2.90
CA THR A 281 7.00 32.11 -3.93
C THR A 281 6.83 30.71 -4.50
N ILE A 282 5.88 29.92 -3.97
CA ILE A 282 5.60 28.57 -4.47
C ILE A 282 4.93 28.67 -5.84
N THR A 283 5.51 27.96 -6.82
CA THR A 283 4.99 27.87 -8.18
C THR A 283 5.02 26.44 -8.71
N SER A 284 5.26 25.46 -7.84
CA SER A 284 5.31 24.04 -8.16
C SER A 284 4.52 23.23 -7.14
N ILE A 285 3.77 22.24 -7.62
CA ILE A 285 3.05 21.33 -6.72
C ILE A 285 4.02 20.50 -5.86
N ASN A 286 5.23 20.24 -6.34
CA ASN A 286 6.27 19.51 -5.60
C ASN A 286 6.78 20.27 -4.37
N ASP A 287 6.63 21.60 -4.34
CA ASP A 287 6.96 22.40 -3.17
C ASP A 287 6.08 22.04 -1.96
N PHE A 288 4.86 21.55 -2.18
CA PHE A 288 3.99 21.09 -1.09
C PHE A 288 4.59 19.89 -0.36
N ILE A 289 5.28 18.99 -1.06
CA ILE A 289 6.00 17.88 -0.44
C ILE A 289 7.20 18.43 0.35
N THR A 290 8.00 19.29 -0.29
CA THR A 290 9.22 19.87 0.31
C THR A 290 8.95 20.68 1.57
N TYR A 291 7.88 21.48 1.58
CA TYR A 291 7.47 22.29 2.73
C TYR A 291 6.47 21.58 3.65
N ASN A 292 6.08 20.33 3.34
CA ASN A 292 5.11 19.52 4.07
C ASN A 292 3.78 20.27 4.33
N LEU A 293 3.21 20.78 3.25
CA LEU A 293 1.95 21.53 3.23
C LEU A 293 0.75 20.59 3.04
N ASP A 294 -0.44 21.09 3.35
CA ASP A 294 -1.69 20.37 3.13
C ASP A 294 -2.09 20.38 1.64
N ILE A 295 -1.42 19.51 0.88
CA ILE A 295 -1.62 19.34 -0.56
C ILE A 295 -3.04 18.85 -0.90
N ARG A 296 -3.66 18.07 -0.03
CA ARG A 296 -5.03 17.56 -0.21
C ARG A 296 -6.03 18.70 -0.15
N ARG A 297 -5.91 19.56 0.88
CA ARG A 297 -6.76 20.74 1.02
C ARG A 297 -6.57 21.71 -0.14
N PHE A 298 -5.32 21.93 -0.55
CA PHE A 298 -5.01 22.79 -1.69
C PHE A 298 -5.63 22.30 -2.99
N ALA A 299 -5.47 21.01 -3.32
CA ALA A 299 -6.04 20.45 -4.54
C ALA A 299 -7.57 20.56 -4.56
N HIS A 300 -8.23 20.26 -3.45
CA HIS A 300 -9.67 20.40 -3.33
C HIS A 300 -10.13 21.86 -3.52
N ASP A 301 -9.46 22.82 -2.88
CA ASP A 301 -9.80 24.24 -3.05
C ASP A 301 -9.50 24.73 -4.48
N ALA A 302 -8.41 24.27 -5.12
CA ALA A 302 -8.07 24.61 -6.49
C ALA A 302 -9.17 24.19 -7.47
N LEU A 303 -9.74 22.99 -7.28
CA LEU A 303 -10.85 22.49 -8.10
C LEU A 303 -12.14 23.29 -7.86
N LEU A 304 -12.54 23.49 -6.60
CA LEU A 304 -13.77 24.21 -6.27
C LEU A 304 -13.74 25.69 -6.66
N ASN A 305 -12.57 26.31 -6.69
CA ASN A 305 -12.41 27.72 -7.07
C ASN A 305 -11.90 27.88 -8.51
N CYS A 306 -11.84 26.81 -9.31
CA CYS A 306 -11.36 26.86 -10.68
C CYS A 306 -12.29 27.76 -11.52
N THR A 307 -11.77 28.83 -12.12
CA THR A 307 -12.54 29.77 -12.95
C THR A 307 -12.40 29.53 -14.45
N ASP A 308 -11.58 28.57 -14.86
CA ASP A 308 -11.31 28.24 -16.26
C ASP A 308 -11.93 26.88 -16.58
N SER A 309 -12.83 26.83 -17.56
CA SER A 309 -13.50 25.59 -17.97
C SER A 309 -12.54 24.58 -18.59
N ALA A 310 -11.57 25.02 -19.38
CA ALA A 310 -10.59 24.12 -19.99
C ALA A 310 -9.68 23.50 -18.92
N LEU A 311 -9.30 24.29 -17.92
CA LEU A 311 -8.52 23.80 -16.78
C LEU A 311 -9.31 22.77 -15.95
N LEU A 312 -10.58 23.05 -15.64
CA LEU A 312 -11.42 22.10 -14.89
C LEU A 312 -11.62 20.79 -15.67
N ARG A 313 -11.79 20.89 -16.99
CA ARG A 313 -11.87 19.73 -17.88
C ARG A 313 -10.58 18.91 -17.83
N ALA A 314 -9.42 19.55 -17.97
CA ALA A 314 -8.12 18.88 -17.91
C ALA A 314 -7.88 18.18 -16.55
N PHE A 315 -8.33 18.80 -15.44
CA PHE A 315 -8.31 18.15 -14.13
C PHE A 315 -9.22 16.93 -14.07
N TYR A 316 -10.45 17.03 -14.56
CA TYR A 316 -11.38 15.91 -14.60
C TYR A 316 -10.81 14.76 -15.43
N GLU A 317 -10.32 15.03 -16.64
CA GLU A 317 -9.68 14.02 -17.50
C GLU A 317 -8.47 13.38 -16.79
N SER A 318 -7.64 14.17 -16.09
CA SER A 318 -6.50 13.65 -15.32
C SER A 318 -6.93 12.75 -14.16
N ILE A 319 -8.00 13.11 -13.44
CA ILE A 319 -8.54 12.33 -12.31
C ILE A 319 -9.17 11.02 -12.80
N THR A 320 -9.88 11.02 -13.94
CA THR A 320 -10.55 9.82 -14.42
C THR A 320 -9.61 8.83 -15.10
N HIS A 321 -8.45 9.27 -15.61
CA HIS A 321 -7.52 8.41 -16.37
C HIS A 321 -6.25 8.02 -15.62
N ILE A 322 -6.00 8.57 -14.42
CA ILE A 322 -4.81 8.19 -13.63
C ILE A 322 -4.83 6.70 -13.26
N THR A 323 -3.69 6.04 -13.40
CA THR A 323 -3.51 4.63 -13.02
C THR A 323 -2.61 4.52 -11.79
N VAL A 324 -3.14 3.94 -10.71
CA VAL A 324 -2.48 3.81 -9.41
C VAL A 324 -2.28 2.33 -9.09
N LEU A 325 -1.03 1.90 -9.01
CA LEU A 325 -0.65 0.52 -8.69
C LEU A 325 -0.13 0.39 -7.25
N ASP A 326 -0.60 -0.63 -6.53
CA ASP A 326 0.15 -1.22 -5.42
C ASP A 326 0.69 -2.61 -5.80
N PRO A 327 2.01 -2.78 -6.00
CA PRO A 327 2.59 -4.02 -6.50
C PRO A 327 2.70 -5.12 -5.44
N THR A 328 2.33 -4.81 -4.18
CA THR A 328 2.31 -5.73 -3.04
C THR A 328 1.13 -5.35 -2.13
N CYS A 329 -0.08 -5.40 -2.68
CA CYS A 329 -1.22 -4.65 -2.17
C CYS A 329 -1.76 -5.13 -0.82
N GLY A 330 -1.44 -6.35 -0.39
CA GLY A 330 -1.97 -6.92 0.85
C GLY A 330 -3.50 -6.81 0.88
N SER A 331 -4.05 -6.32 2.00
CA SER A 331 -5.50 -6.10 2.13
C SER A 331 -6.02 -4.82 1.45
N GLY A 332 -5.18 -4.11 0.69
CA GLY A 332 -5.58 -2.92 -0.08
C GLY A 332 -5.46 -1.58 0.65
N ALA A 333 -4.71 -1.48 1.75
CA ALA A 333 -4.64 -0.23 2.55
C ALA A 333 -4.22 1.01 1.74
N PHE A 334 -3.28 0.89 0.81
CA PHE A 334 -2.88 1.98 -0.08
C PHE A 334 -3.90 2.25 -1.19
N LEU A 335 -4.54 1.22 -1.74
CA LEU A 335 -5.60 1.40 -2.73
C LEU A 335 -6.81 2.13 -2.14
N PHE A 336 -7.13 1.88 -0.87
CA PHE A 336 -8.14 2.64 -0.13
C PHE A 336 -7.75 4.10 0.11
N ALA A 337 -6.48 4.35 0.45
CA ALA A 337 -5.99 5.73 0.56
C ALA A 337 -6.08 6.46 -0.78
N ALA A 338 -5.74 5.80 -1.89
CA ALA A 338 -5.90 6.32 -3.24
C ALA A 338 -7.37 6.59 -3.59
N LEU A 339 -8.27 5.63 -3.31
CA LEU A 339 -9.71 5.76 -3.50
C LEU A 339 -10.26 7.02 -2.81
N ASN A 340 -9.94 7.21 -1.52
CA ASN A 340 -10.42 8.34 -0.72
C ASN A 340 -9.87 9.70 -1.22
N ILE A 341 -8.66 9.72 -1.77
CA ILE A 341 -8.08 10.94 -2.38
C ILE A 341 -8.82 11.25 -3.68
N LEU A 342 -8.95 10.27 -4.57
CA LEU A 342 -9.58 10.44 -5.87
C LEU A 342 -11.07 10.78 -5.73
N GLU A 343 -11.80 10.14 -4.81
CA GLU A 343 -13.22 10.43 -4.52
C GLU A 343 -13.41 11.91 -4.17
N SER A 344 -12.53 12.45 -3.32
CA SER A 344 -12.59 13.84 -2.89
C SER A 344 -12.36 14.82 -4.05
N LEU A 345 -11.41 14.53 -4.94
CA LEU A 345 -11.10 15.38 -6.10
C LEU A 345 -12.18 15.26 -7.17
N TYR A 346 -12.65 14.05 -7.48
CA TYR A 346 -13.71 13.78 -8.43
C TYR A 346 -14.99 14.51 -8.02
N THR A 347 -15.38 14.42 -6.74
CA THR A 347 -16.56 15.10 -6.21
C THR A 347 -16.44 16.62 -6.33
N ALA A 348 -15.27 17.19 -6.02
CA ALA A 348 -15.01 18.62 -6.18
C ALA A 348 -15.12 19.07 -7.65
N CYS A 349 -14.57 18.31 -8.59
CA CYS A 349 -14.72 18.59 -10.03
C CYS A 349 -16.18 18.66 -10.45
N LEU A 350 -16.96 17.61 -10.15
CA LEU A 350 -18.36 17.55 -10.55
C LEU A 350 -19.21 18.67 -9.88
N ALA A 351 -18.92 19.01 -8.62
CA ALA A 351 -19.59 20.12 -7.93
C ALA A 351 -19.30 21.45 -8.64
N ARG A 352 -18.05 21.65 -9.08
CA ARG A 352 -17.68 22.85 -9.83
C ARG A 352 -18.32 22.89 -11.22
N MET A 353 -18.42 21.75 -11.91
CA MET A 353 -19.12 21.64 -13.21
C MET A 353 -20.58 22.09 -13.11
N HIS A 354 -21.33 21.65 -12.09
CA HIS A 354 -22.71 22.13 -11.87
C HIS A 354 -22.76 23.65 -11.71
N THR A 355 -21.81 24.21 -10.96
CA THR A 355 -21.76 25.66 -10.72
C THR A 355 -21.50 26.44 -12.02
N MET A 356 -20.58 25.95 -12.87
CA MET A 356 -20.30 26.57 -14.17
C MET A 356 -21.48 26.47 -15.14
N LEU A 357 -22.23 25.36 -15.14
CA LEU A 357 -23.42 25.19 -15.97
C LEU A 357 -24.60 26.09 -15.58
N ALA A 358 -24.62 26.59 -14.35
CA ALA A 358 -25.62 27.55 -13.89
C ALA A 358 -25.34 28.98 -14.39
N ASP A 359 -24.08 29.27 -14.77
CA ASP A 359 -23.62 30.58 -15.25
C ASP A 359 -23.02 30.44 -16.66
N ARG A 360 -23.84 30.04 -17.63
CA ARG A 360 -23.39 29.59 -18.96
C ARG A 360 -22.71 30.68 -19.78
N ASP A 361 -23.08 31.94 -19.56
CA ASP A 361 -22.56 33.06 -20.36
C ASP A 361 -21.08 33.38 -20.06
N SER A 362 -20.56 32.87 -18.93
CA SER A 362 -19.20 33.14 -18.46
C SER A 362 -18.12 32.18 -18.97
N TYR A 363 -18.47 31.08 -19.66
CA TYR A 363 -17.54 29.99 -19.97
C TYR A 363 -17.61 29.50 -21.42
N ASN A 364 -16.62 28.70 -21.84
CA ASN A 364 -16.56 28.12 -23.18
C ASN A 364 -17.69 27.11 -23.41
N HIS A 365 -18.46 27.29 -24.49
CA HIS A 365 -19.61 26.45 -24.80
C HIS A 365 -19.27 24.96 -24.98
N THR A 366 -18.15 24.63 -25.61
CA THR A 366 -17.73 23.24 -25.86
C THR A 366 -17.43 22.51 -24.55
N ASP A 367 -16.76 23.18 -23.61
CA ASP A 367 -16.47 22.60 -22.29
C ASP A 367 -17.76 22.44 -21.47
N LEU A 368 -18.70 23.40 -21.57
CA LEU A 368 -19.99 23.29 -20.91
C LEU A 368 -20.83 22.13 -21.47
N GLU A 369 -20.81 21.89 -22.78
CA GLU A 369 -21.47 20.72 -23.37
C GLU A 369 -20.86 19.41 -22.84
N PHE A 370 -19.52 19.34 -22.77
CA PHE A 370 -18.82 18.22 -22.16
C PHE A 370 -19.25 18.01 -20.70
N PHE A 371 -19.26 19.06 -19.89
CA PHE A 371 -19.72 18.99 -18.48
C PHE A 371 -21.17 18.54 -18.36
N HIS A 372 -22.05 19.03 -19.24
CA HIS A 372 -23.45 18.62 -19.24
C HIS A 372 -23.61 17.12 -19.52
N GLN A 373 -22.84 16.57 -20.47
CA GLN A 373 -22.86 15.14 -20.79
C GLN A 373 -22.36 14.29 -19.62
N ILE A 374 -21.25 14.68 -18.99
CA ILE A 374 -20.71 14.00 -17.81
C ILE A 374 -21.71 14.00 -16.66
N LEU A 375 -22.27 15.16 -16.31
CA LEU A 375 -23.24 15.25 -15.21
C LEU A 375 -24.51 14.45 -15.52
N LYS A 376 -24.98 14.46 -16.77
CA LYS A 376 -26.12 13.62 -17.18
C LYS A 376 -25.83 12.13 -16.99
N GLN A 377 -24.60 11.67 -17.26
CA GLN A 377 -24.20 10.28 -17.03
C GLN A 377 -24.12 9.95 -15.54
N VAL A 378 -23.50 10.81 -14.74
CA VAL A 378 -23.37 10.62 -13.28
C VAL A 378 -24.74 10.63 -12.60
N ASP A 379 -25.59 11.60 -12.96
CA ASP A 379 -26.93 11.77 -12.37
C ASP A 379 -27.95 10.75 -12.89
N ALA A 380 -27.60 9.93 -13.89
CA ALA A 380 -28.43 8.80 -14.32
C ALA A 380 -28.44 7.67 -13.27
N HIS A 381 -27.41 7.57 -12.43
CA HIS A 381 -27.37 6.63 -11.32
C HIS A 381 -28.08 7.24 -10.09
N PRO A 382 -28.93 6.48 -9.35
CA PRO A 382 -29.64 7.00 -8.18
C PRO A 382 -28.69 7.43 -7.04
N ASN A 383 -27.47 6.89 -7.02
CA ASN A 383 -26.48 7.15 -5.99
C ASN A 383 -25.15 7.63 -6.60
N ARG A 384 -24.90 8.94 -6.49
CA ARG A 384 -23.70 9.57 -7.06
C ARG A 384 -22.40 9.11 -6.42
N SER A 385 -22.36 8.92 -5.10
CA SER A 385 -21.17 8.42 -4.40
C SER A 385 -20.82 7.01 -4.87
N TYR A 386 -21.82 6.14 -5.03
CA TYR A 386 -21.62 4.81 -5.60
C TYR A 386 -21.03 4.88 -7.02
N PHE A 387 -21.58 5.73 -7.90
CA PHE A 387 -21.07 5.90 -9.27
C PHE A 387 -19.59 6.33 -9.27
N ILE A 388 -19.24 7.34 -8.47
CA ILE A 388 -17.86 7.85 -8.39
C ILE A 388 -16.91 6.77 -7.89
N LEU A 389 -17.25 6.10 -6.77
CA LEU A 389 -16.42 5.05 -6.21
C LEU A 389 -16.27 3.88 -7.19
N LYS A 390 -17.35 3.47 -7.86
CA LYS A 390 -17.32 2.42 -8.88
C LYS A 390 -16.39 2.79 -10.03
N ALA A 391 -16.50 4.01 -10.54
CA ALA A 391 -15.65 4.52 -11.61
C ALA A 391 -14.16 4.52 -11.19
N ILE A 392 -13.85 4.93 -9.96
CA ILE A 392 -12.47 4.94 -9.46
C ILE A 392 -11.91 3.52 -9.32
N THR A 393 -12.69 2.62 -8.74
CA THR A 393 -12.26 1.23 -8.53
C THR A 393 -11.96 0.52 -9.86
N ILE A 394 -12.78 0.74 -10.89
CA ILE A 394 -12.59 0.11 -12.21
C ILE A 394 -11.44 0.75 -13.01
N ASN A 395 -11.35 2.09 -13.01
CA ASN A 395 -10.51 2.78 -13.98
C ASN A 395 -9.15 3.23 -13.42
N ASN A 396 -9.00 3.32 -12.09
CA ASN A 396 -7.84 3.96 -11.49
C ASN A 396 -7.02 3.05 -10.57
N LEU A 397 -7.61 2.04 -9.93
CA LEU A 397 -6.94 1.26 -8.88
C LEU A 397 -6.48 -0.10 -9.41
N TYR A 398 -5.22 -0.44 -9.16
CA TYR A 398 -4.60 -1.69 -9.59
C TYR A 398 -3.75 -2.28 -8.46
N GLY A 399 -3.77 -3.60 -8.29
CA GLY A 399 -3.09 -4.28 -7.19
C GLY A 399 -2.50 -5.61 -7.63
N ILE A 400 -1.32 -5.94 -7.10
CA ILE A 400 -0.73 -7.27 -7.23
C ILE A 400 -0.38 -7.76 -5.82
N ASP A 401 -0.70 -9.02 -5.52
CA ASP A 401 -0.14 -9.69 -4.34
C ASP A 401 0.17 -11.15 -4.64
N ILE A 402 1.23 -11.70 -4.05
CA ILE A 402 1.59 -13.10 -4.25
C ILE A 402 0.58 -14.05 -3.57
N MET A 403 -0.14 -13.57 -2.55
CA MET A 403 -1.15 -14.33 -1.81
C MET A 403 -2.54 -14.04 -2.36
N LYS A 404 -3.21 -15.09 -2.83
CA LYS A 404 -4.58 -14.99 -3.36
C LYS A 404 -5.55 -14.51 -2.28
N GLU A 405 -5.35 -14.95 -1.06
CA GLU A 405 -6.17 -14.59 0.09
C GLU A 405 -6.09 -13.09 0.41
N ALA A 406 -4.96 -12.44 0.16
CA ALA A 406 -4.83 -11.00 0.35
C ALA A 406 -5.61 -10.23 -0.73
N VAL A 407 -5.53 -10.68 -1.98
CA VAL A 407 -6.30 -10.15 -3.11
C VAL A 407 -7.81 -10.25 -2.85
N GLU A 408 -8.30 -11.42 -2.44
CA GLU A 408 -9.72 -11.63 -2.11
C GLU A 408 -10.21 -10.68 -1.00
N ILE A 409 -9.34 -10.35 -0.02
CA ILE A 409 -9.68 -9.40 1.05
C ILE A 409 -9.66 -7.95 0.57
N CYS A 410 -8.71 -7.59 -0.30
CA CYS A 410 -8.68 -6.29 -0.92
C CYS A 410 -9.97 -6.05 -1.74
N GLU A 411 -10.34 -7.01 -2.58
CA GLU A 411 -11.57 -7.00 -3.36
C GLU A 411 -12.81 -6.89 -2.47
N LEU A 412 -12.91 -7.75 -1.44
CA LEU A 412 -13.97 -7.73 -0.44
C LEU A 412 -14.17 -6.33 0.15
N ARG A 413 -13.09 -5.70 0.59
CA ARG A 413 -13.18 -4.36 1.20
C ARG A 413 -13.69 -3.35 0.19
N LEU A 414 -13.17 -3.35 -1.04
CA LEU A 414 -13.61 -2.44 -2.10
C LEU A 414 -15.12 -2.61 -2.39
N PHE A 415 -15.61 -3.85 -2.42
CA PHE A 415 -17.04 -4.12 -2.57
C PHE A 415 -17.87 -3.62 -1.39
N LEU A 416 -17.41 -3.85 -0.15
CA LEU A 416 -18.10 -3.34 1.04
C LEU A 416 -18.17 -1.81 1.05
N LYS A 417 -17.11 -1.13 0.61
CA LYS A 417 -17.07 0.34 0.48
C LYS A 417 -18.12 0.87 -0.51
N LEU A 418 -18.34 0.15 -1.61
CA LEU A 418 -19.39 0.46 -2.60
C LEU A 418 -20.80 0.22 -2.01
N ILE A 419 -21.03 -0.98 -1.46
CA ILE A 419 -22.32 -1.38 -0.89
C ILE A 419 -22.71 -0.47 0.28
N ALA A 420 -21.73 0.03 1.05
CA ALA A 420 -21.97 0.96 2.15
C ALA A 420 -22.73 2.23 1.70
N GLN A 421 -22.56 2.67 0.46
CA GLN A 421 -23.23 3.86 -0.08
C GLN A 421 -24.71 3.63 -0.33
N LEU A 422 -25.13 2.39 -0.57
CA LEU A 422 -26.48 2.05 -1.01
C LEU A 422 -27.49 2.06 0.15
N LYS A 423 -28.72 2.45 -0.17
CA LYS A 423 -29.84 2.53 0.79
C LYS A 423 -30.77 1.34 0.70
N SER A 424 -30.98 0.80 -0.49
CA SER A 424 -31.83 -0.38 -0.73
C SER A 424 -31.17 -1.36 -1.68
N VAL A 425 -31.72 -2.59 -1.71
CA VAL A 425 -31.26 -3.67 -2.58
C VAL A 425 -31.45 -3.32 -4.06
N ASP A 426 -32.48 -2.53 -4.39
CA ASP A 426 -32.80 -2.15 -5.77
C ASP A 426 -31.77 -1.17 -6.38
N GLU A 427 -30.95 -0.52 -5.54
CA GLU A 427 -29.84 0.33 -5.99
C GLU A 427 -28.56 -0.48 -6.28
N ILE A 428 -28.54 -1.79 -6.00
CA ILE A 428 -27.38 -2.65 -6.27
C ILE A 428 -27.33 -2.94 -7.77
N GLU A 429 -26.41 -2.28 -8.46
CA GLU A 429 -25.96 -2.73 -9.77
C GLU A 429 -25.06 -3.95 -9.63
N SER A 430 -24.83 -4.66 -10.75
CA SER A 430 -23.75 -5.64 -10.82
C SER A 430 -22.45 -5.01 -10.33
N LEU A 431 -21.84 -5.65 -9.31
CA LEU A 431 -20.58 -5.21 -8.73
C LEU A 431 -19.50 -5.08 -9.81
N PRO A 432 -18.58 -4.11 -9.65
CA PRO A 432 -17.55 -3.88 -10.66
C PRO A 432 -16.66 -5.11 -10.82
N ASP A 433 -16.37 -5.47 -12.08
CA ASP A 433 -15.32 -6.45 -12.37
C ASP A 433 -13.97 -5.80 -12.17
N ILE A 434 -13.32 -6.19 -11.08
CA ILE A 434 -11.99 -5.74 -10.70
C ILE A 434 -10.98 -6.89 -10.82
N ASP A 435 -11.38 -8.02 -11.44
CA ASP A 435 -10.57 -9.23 -11.63
C ASP A 435 -9.37 -8.96 -12.56
N PHE A 436 -9.43 -7.85 -13.31
CA PHE A 436 -8.38 -7.33 -14.19
C PHE A 436 -7.49 -6.30 -13.49
N ASN A 437 -7.94 -5.77 -12.36
CA ASN A 437 -7.32 -4.68 -11.65
C ASN A 437 -6.50 -5.20 -10.48
N ILE A 438 -7.09 -6.08 -9.67
CA ILE A 438 -6.45 -6.69 -8.50
C ILE A 438 -6.15 -8.15 -8.83
N ARG A 439 -4.87 -8.54 -8.78
CA ARG A 439 -4.42 -9.82 -9.34
C ARG A 439 -3.51 -10.59 -8.38
N PRO A 440 -3.72 -11.90 -8.21
CA PRO A 440 -2.73 -12.73 -7.55
C PRO A 440 -1.55 -13.00 -8.50
N GLY A 441 -0.33 -12.87 -7.99
CA GLY A 441 0.90 -13.12 -8.76
C GLY A 441 2.15 -12.60 -8.07
N ASN A 442 3.30 -13.14 -8.43
CA ASN A 442 4.58 -12.65 -7.96
C ASN A 442 5.03 -11.47 -8.81
N ALA A 443 4.80 -10.24 -8.34
CA ALA A 443 5.25 -9.02 -9.02
C ALA A 443 6.75 -9.01 -9.38
N LEU A 444 7.57 -9.80 -8.68
CA LEU A 444 9.02 -9.88 -8.94
C LEU A 444 9.42 -10.92 -9.99
N VAL A 445 8.52 -11.81 -10.41
CA VAL A 445 8.81 -12.84 -11.42
C VAL A 445 7.89 -12.63 -12.61
N GLY A 446 8.44 -12.58 -13.81
CA GLY A 446 7.69 -12.24 -15.03
C GLY A 446 8.27 -11.02 -15.73
N PHE A 447 7.77 -10.75 -16.92
CA PHE A 447 8.25 -9.66 -17.78
C PHE A 447 7.49 -8.37 -17.48
N ALA A 448 8.21 -7.26 -17.35
CA ALA A 448 7.60 -5.96 -17.14
C ALA A 448 7.15 -5.37 -18.48
N HIS A 449 8.00 -5.49 -19.51
CA HIS A 449 7.79 -4.96 -20.85
C HIS A 449 7.88 -6.06 -21.92
N TYR A 450 7.28 -5.80 -23.08
CA TYR A 450 7.38 -6.71 -24.23
C TYR A 450 8.84 -6.86 -24.71
N ASP A 451 9.61 -5.77 -24.67
CA ASP A 451 11.01 -5.75 -25.10
C ASP A 451 11.94 -6.61 -24.23
N ASP A 452 11.47 -7.05 -23.05
CA ASP A 452 12.18 -8.01 -22.20
C ASP A 452 12.25 -9.40 -22.86
N ILE A 453 11.42 -9.68 -23.87
CA ILE A 453 11.39 -10.94 -24.61
C ILE A 453 12.34 -10.86 -25.81
N LYS A 454 13.23 -11.85 -25.96
CA LYS A 454 14.16 -11.93 -27.11
C LYS A 454 13.37 -12.05 -28.43
N GLN A 455 13.93 -11.54 -29.53
CA GLN A 455 13.31 -11.39 -30.87
C GLN A 455 12.67 -12.65 -31.51
N GLU A 456 12.73 -13.82 -30.88
CA GLU A 456 12.20 -15.09 -31.39
C GLU A 456 10.65 -15.15 -31.45
N PHE A 457 9.95 -14.14 -30.93
CA PHE A 457 8.48 -14.10 -30.81
C PHE A 457 7.76 -13.13 -31.78
N VAL A 458 8.16 -13.11 -33.06
CA VAL A 458 7.51 -12.30 -34.12
C VAL A 458 5.99 -12.62 -34.24
N SER A 459 5.56 -13.83 -33.91
CA SER A 459 4.15 -14.25 -33.91
C SER A 459 3.30 -13.57 -32.83
N LEU A 460 3.90 -13.18 -31.69
CA LEU A 460 3.19 -12.49 -30.61
C LEU A 460 2.89 -11.05 -30.96
N ARG A 461 3.75 -10.37 -31.73
CA ARG A 461 3.49 -9.00 -32.18
C ARG A 461 2.26 -8.91 -33.09
N GLN A 462 2.00 -9.96 -33.88
CA GLN A 462 0.79 -10.07 -34.71
C GLN A 462 -0.47 -10.34 -33.88
N ARG A 463 -0.34 -11.03 -32.73
CA ARG A 463 -1.43 -11.25 -31.76
C ARG A 463 -1.60 -10.08 -30.80
N GLN A 464 -0.56 -9.29 -30.57
CA GLN A 464 -0.62 -8.03 -29.84
C GLN A 464 -1.51 -7.02 -30.55
N ALA A 465 -1.52 -7.02 -31.89
CA ALA A 465 -2.48 -6.26 -32.68
C ALA A 465 -3.95 -6.74 -32.51
N LEU A 466 -4.19 -7.92 -31.92
CA LEU A 466 -5.52 -8.39 -31.51
C LEU A 466 -5.87 -7.96 -30.08
N LEU A 467 -4.89 -7.47 -29.30
CA LEU A 467 -5.11 -6.83 -28.02
C LEU A 467 -5.59 -5.39 -28.28
N GLU A 468 -6.76 -5.23 -28.90
CA GLU A 468 -7.44 -3.94 -28.87
C GLU A 468 -7.84 -3.62 -27.42
N PRO A 469 -7.85 -2.35 -26.99
CA PRO A 469 -8.36 -1.98 -25.69
C PRO A 469 -9.79 -2.53 -25.56
N GLY A 470 -9.96 -3.50 -24.65
CA GLY A 470 -11.23 -4.17 -24.45
C GLY A 470 -12.33 -3.14 -24.14
N PRO A 471 -13.56 -3.33 -24.65
CA PRO A 471 -14.66 -2.40 -24.42
C PRO A 471 -15.03 -2.37 -22.93
N ASP A 472 -15.76 -1.32 -22.53
CA ASP A 472 -16.35 -1.09 -21.19
C ASP A 472 -17.29 -2.22 -20.67
N ASN A 473 -17.31 -3.39 -21.32
CA ASN A 473 -18.29 -4.44 -21.14
C ASN A 473 -17.67 -5.73 -20.57
N PHE A 474 -18.16 -6.12 -19.39
CA PHE A 474 -17.77 -7.27 -18.57
C PHE A 474 -17.58 -8.59 -19.35
N GLU A 475 -18.56 -8.99 -20.17
CA GLU A 475 -18.51 -10.26 -20.90
C GLU A 475 -17.40 -10.30 -21.95
N VAL A 476 -17.06 -9.15 -22.53
CA VAL A 476 -16.02 -9.04 -23.54
C VAL A 476 -14.65 -9.13 -22.87
N GLY A 477 -14.46 -8.52 -21.70
CA GLY A 477 -13.24 -8.64 -20.89
C GLY A 477 -12.94 -10.09 -20.51
N LYS A 478 -13.89 -10.80 -19.86
CA LYS A 478 -13.70 -12.22 -19.48
C LYS A 478 -13.42 -13.11 -20.70
N LYS A 479 -14.10 -12.87 -21.83
CA LYS A 479 -13.87 -13.61 -23.09
C LYS A 479 -12.50 -13.31 -23.68
N PHE A 480 -12.09 -12.05 -23.72
CA PHE A 480 -10.77 -11.62 -24.19
C PHE A 480 -9.65 -12.25 -23.36
N ARG A 481 -9.79 -12.24 -22.03
CA ARG A 481 -8.82 -12.90 -21.15
C ARG A 481 -8.69 -14.39 -21.42
N ARG A 482 -9.81 -15.08 -21.54
CA ARG A 482 -9.84 -16.53 -21.76
C ARG A 482 -9.27 -16.93 -23.12
N ILE A 483 -9.54 -16.15 -24.17
CA ILE A 483 -9.16 -16.47 -25.55
C ILE A 483 -7.77 -15.96 -25.90
N VAL A 484 -7.36 -14.82 -25.34
CA VAL A 484 -6.12 -14.13 -25.74
C VAL A 484 -5.06 -14.16 -24.62
N ILE A 485 -5.40 -13.66 -23.43
CA ILE A 485 -4.42 -13.52 -22.33
C ILE A 485 -3.96 -14.88 -21.79
N LYS A 486 -4.88 -15.80 -21.45
CA LYS A 486 -4.52 -17.09 -20.84
C LYS A 486 -3.60 -17.96 -21.73
N PRO A 487 -3.87 -18.12 -23.04
CA PRO A 487 -2.94 -18.85 -23.92
C PRO A 487 -1.58 -18.17 -24.02
N LEU A 488 -1.54 -16.83 -24.05
CA LEU A 488 -0.32 -16.06 -24.08
C LEU A 488 0.50 -16.22 -22.79
N GLU A 489 -0.16 -16.12 -21.64
CA GLU A 489 0.43 -16.35 -20.33
C GLU A 489 1.06 -17.75 -20.25
N ALA A 490 0.35 -18.79 -20.71
CA ALA A 490 0.89 -20.15 -20.73
C ALA A 490 2.15 -20.28 -21.60
N GLU A 491 2.20 -19.59 -22.74
CA GLU A 491 3.36 -19.56 -23.64
C GLU A 491 4.54 -18.80 -23.01
N LEU A 492 4.28 -17.63 -22.41
CA LEU A 492 5.27 -16.82 -21.70
C LEU A 492 5.84 -17.53 -20.47
N ASN A 493 5.00 -18.24 -19.71
CA ASN A 493 5.41 -19.03 -18.57
C ASN A 493 6.42 -20.11 -18.99
N ARG A 494 6.12 -20.82 -20.09
CA ARG A 494 7.05 -21.85 -20.62
C ARG A 494 8.33 -21.26 -21.17
N TYR A 495 8.28 -20.05 -21.75
CA TYR A 495 9.48 -19.34 -22.18
C TYR A 495 10.33 -18.91 -20.98
N LEU A 496 9.72 -18.24 -19.99
CA LEU A 496 10.41 -17.78 -18.79
C LEU A 496 11.03 -18.94 -18.02
N ALA A 497 10.34 -20.08 -17.91
CA ALA A 497 10.87 -21.27 -17.24
C ALA A 497 12.24 -21.73 -17.78
N ARG A 498 12.52 -21.48 -19.07
CA ARG A 498 13.84 -21.78 -19.67
C ARG A 498 14.97 -20.95 -19.07
N GLU A 499 14.70 -19.69 -18.72
CA GLU A 499 15.67 -18.82 -18.03
C GLU A 499 16.00 -19.33 -16.62
N TYR A 500 15.13 -20.17 -16.07
CA TYR A 500 15.33 -20.89 -14.81
C TYR A 500 15.93 -22.29 -15.00
N GLY A 501 16.35 -22.64 -16.22
CA GLY A 501 16.95 -23.94 -16.56
C GLY A 501 15.93 -25.06 -16.79
N ILE A 502 14.64 -24.76 -16.92
CA ILE A 502 13.58 -25.73 -17.20
C ILE A 502 13.30 -25.68 -18.69
N ASP A 503 14.13 -26.40 -19.43
CA ASP A 503 14.04 -26.49 -20.88
C ASP A 503 13.79 -27.93 -21.31
N ARG A 504 12.75 -28.11 -22.14
CA ARG A 504 12.38 -29.39 -22.75
C ARG A 504 13.56 -30.04 -23.49
N LEU A 505 14.44 -29.24 -24.11
CA LEU A 505 15.60 -29.74 -24.85
C LEU A 505 16.70 -30.35 -23.96
N HIS A 506 16.69 -30.04 -22.65
CA HIS A 506 17.72 -30.44 -21.70
C HIS A 506 17.24 -31.46 -20.67
N MET A 507 16.03 -32.00 -20.82
CA MET A 507 15.41 -32.95 -19.89
C MET A 507 15.24 -34.34 -20.50
N SER A 508 15.31 -35.36 -19.64
CA SER A 508 15.35 -36.78 -20.00
C SER A 508 14.10 -37.28 -20.73
N ASN A 509 12.92 -36.73 -20.42
CA ASN A 509 11.65 -37.07 -21.04
C ASN A 509 10.59 -35.97 -20.78
N GLU A 510 9.45 -36.07 -21.47
CA GLU A 510 8.33 -35.11 -21.37
C GLU A 510 7.70 -35.05 -19.98
N GLU A 511 7.57 -36.18 -19.30
CA GLU A 511 6.94 -36.25 -17.97
C GLU A 511 7.77 -35.51 -16.92
N ASP A 512 9.10 -35.65 -16.98
CA ASP A 512 10.02 -34.94 -16.11
C ASP A 512 9.96 -33.43 -16.37
N TYR A 513 9.86 -33.01 -17.64
CA TYR A 513 9.70 -31.60 -18.02
C TYR A 513 8.39 -31.01 -17.49
N GLU A 514 7.24 -31.64 -17.77
CA GLU A 514 5.95 -31.14 -17.30
C GLU A 514 5.88 -31.10 -15.77
N ARG A 515 6.47 -32.08 -15.08
CA ARG A 515 6.57 -32.07 -13.61
C ARG A 515 7.43 -30.92 -13.10
N ALA A 516 8.60 -30.68 -13.69
CA ALA A 516 9.47 -29.57 -13.29
C ALA A 516 8.84 -28.20 -13.60
N PHE A 517 8.19 -28.07 -14.76
CA PHE A 517 7.47 -26.86 -15.15
C PHE A 517 6.30 -26.58 -14.18
N ALA A 518 5.49 -27.58 -13.85
CA ALA A 518 4.39 -27.42 -12.90
C ALA A 518 4.88 -27.03 -11.50
N GLN A 519 5.99 -27.62 -11.03
CA GLN A 519 6.60 -27.25 -9.75
C GLN A 519 7.11 -25.80 -9.76
N TRP A 520 7.78 -25.38 -10.83
CA TRP A 520 8.25 -24.01 -10.99
C TRP A 520 7.11 -23.01 -11.06
N LEU A 521 6.07 -23.31 -11.85
CA LEU A 521 4.89 -22.44 -11.99
C LEU A 521 4.22 -22.23 -10.63
N ALA A 522 4.05 -23.30 -9.86
CA ALA A 522 3.44 -23.24 -8.53
C ALA A 522 4.25 -22.42 -7.52
N SER A 523 5.58 -22.50 -7.58
CA SER A 523 6.46 -21.83 -6.61
C SER A 523 6.82 -20.39 -7.00
N HIS A 524 6.99 -20.11 -8.29
CA HIS A 524 7.41 -18.80 -8.79
C HIS A 524 6.24 -17.85 -9.08
N ARG A 525 5.05 -18.39 -9.40
CA ARG A 525 3.82 -17.62 -9.68
C ARG A 525 4.05 -16.41 -10.60
N PRO A 526 4.62 -16.61 -11.80
CA PRO A 526 4.99 -15.52 -12.70
C PRO A 526 3.80 -14.59 -12.99
N PHE A 527 4.08 -13.29 -13.02
CA PHE A 527 3.15 -12.22 -13.36
C PHE A 527 3.73 -11.37 -14.50
N HIS A 528 3.16 -11.49 -15.70
CA HIS A 528 3.61 -10.78 -16.89
C HIS A 528 2.88 -9.45 -17.05
N SER A 529 3.41 -8.38 -16.46
CA SER A 529 2.73 -7.07 -16.35
C SER A 529 2.30 -6.50 -17.70
N PHE A 530 3.10 -6.63 -18.76
CA PHE A 530 2.73 -6.12 -20.10
C PHE A 530 1.54 -6.85 -20.73
N VAL A 531 1.18 -8.04 -20.25
CA VAL A 531 -0.01 -8.78 -20.69
C VAL A 531 -1.18 -8.53 -19.74
N GLU A 532 -0.94 -8.68 -18.44
CA GLU A 532 -1.98 -8.56 -17.42
C GLU A 532 -2.53 -7.12 -17.33
N PHE A 533 -1.68 -6.12 -17.58
CA PHE A 533 -2.04 -4.70 -17.62
C PHE A 533 -1.79 -4.09 -19.00
N TYR A 534 -2.12 -4.82 -20.07
CA TYR A 534 -1.81 -4.48 -21.45
C TYR A 534 -2.03 -3.01 -21.81
N GLY A 535 -3.25 -2.49 -21.64
CA GLY A 535 -3.57 -1.12 -22.04
C GLY A 535 -2.76 -0.04 -21.29
N ILE A 536 -2.31 -0.33 -20.07
CA ILE A 536 -1.49 0.59 -19.27
C ILE A 536 -0.03 0.52 -19.72
N MET A 537 0.48 -0.69 -19.89
CA MET A 537 1.88 -0.92 -20.29
C MET A 537 2.11 -0.51 -21.76
N GLU A 538 1.11 -0.63 -22.63
CA GLU A 538 1.15 -0.10 -24.00
C GLU A 538 1.25 1.44 -24.00
N ARG A 539 0.60 2.11 -23.04
CA ARG A 539 0.75 3.56 -22.80
C ARG A 539 2.02 3.93 -22.04
N GLY A 540 2.96 2.99 -21.91
CA GLY A 540 4.28 3.21 -21.34
C GLY A 540 4.41 2.94 -19.83
N GLY A 541 3.33 2.55 -19.14
CA GLY A 541 3.37 2.21 -17.72
C GLY A 541 2.37 2.98 -16.86
N PHE A 542 2.45 2.71 -15.55
CA PHE A 542 1.60 3.30 -14.51
C PHE A 542 2.00 4.73 -14.20
N ASP A 543 1.00 5.55 -13.88
CA ASP A 543 1.16 6.96 -13.53
C ASP A 543 1.64 7.15 -12.09
N VAL A 544 1.15 6.29 -11.19
CA VAL A 544 1.51 6.31 -9.77
C VAL A 544 1.68 4.90 -9.26
N ILE A 545 2.74 4.66 -8.49
CA ILE A 545 2.95 3.42 -7.77
C ILE A 545 3.12 3.73 -6.29
N ILE A 546 2.31 3.11 -5.44
CA ILE A 546 2.32 3.30 -3.98
C ILE A 546 2.29 1.95 -3.26
N GLY A 547 2.80 1.86 -2.03
CA GLY A 547 2.73 0.58 -1.32
C GLY A 547 3.69 0.41 -0.15
N ASN A 548 3.61 -0.77 0.47
CA ASN A 548 4.52 -1.25 1.50
C ASN A 548 5.15 -2.58 1.08
N PRO A 549 6.32 -2.55 0.41
CA PRO A 549 6.99 -3.78 -0.04
C PRO A 549 7.41 -4.70 1.12
N PRO A 550 7.54 -6.02 0.92
CA PRO A 550 7.91 -6.96 1.96
C PRO A 550 9.34 -6.78 2.48
N TYR A 551 9.51 -6.72 3.80
CA TYR A 551 10.81 -6.56 4.47
C TYR A 551 11.48 -7.92 4.73
N VAL A 552 11.67 -8.71 3.68
CA VAL A 552 12.15 -10.10 3.76
C VAL A 552 13.54 -10.25 3.19
N GLU A 553 14.45 -10.84 3.98
CA GLU A 553 15.76 -11.24 3.47
C GLU A 553 15.59 -12.31 2.39
N TYR A 554 16.16 -12.07 1.21
CA TYR A 554 16.01 -12.95 0.05
C TYR A 554 16.47 -14.38 0.35
N SER A 555 17.42 -14.56 1.27
CA SER A 555 17.86 -15.87 1.74
C SER A 555 16.76 -16.75 2.35
N LYS A 556 15.65 -16.16 2.81
CA LYS A 556 14.50 -16.88 3.36
C LYS A 556 13.58 -17.45 2.29
N VAL A 557 13.48 -16.80 1.13
CA VAL A 557 12.55 -17.17 0.06
C VAL A 557 13.25 -17.77 -1.16
N LYS A 558 14.57 -17.59 -1.30
CA LYS A 558 15.34 -18.04 -2.49
C LYS A 558 15.28 -19.54 -2.78
N GLN A 559 14.83 -20.35 -1.82
CA GLN A 559 14.61 -21.78 -1.99
C GLN A 559 13.23 -22.10 -2.58
N GLU A 560 12.27 -21.18 -2.43
CA GLU A 560 10.92 -21.30 -2.97
C GLU A 560 10.87 -20.73 -4.39
N TYR A 561 11.40 -19.53 -4.59
CA TYR A 561 11.53 -18.90 -5.91
C TYR A 561 12.81 -18.08 -6.03
N ARG A 562 13.35 -17.97 -7.25
CA ARG A 562 14.55 -17.16 -7.53
C ARG A 562 14.20 -15.88 -8.28
N LEU A 563 14.88 -14.80 -7.90
CA LEU A 563 14.93 -13.58 -8.69
C LEU A 563 15.86 -13.79 -9.89
N HIS A 564 15.52 -13.20 -11.01
CA HIS A 564 16.33 -13.24 -12.23
C HIS A 564 16.38 -11.83 -12.85
N GLY A 565 17.57 -11.37 -13.25
CA GLY A 565 17.74 -10.11 -13.97
C GLY A 565 17.75 -8.82 -13.13
N TYR A 566 17.72 -8.89 -11.79
CA TYR A 566 17.69 -7.71 -10.93
C TYR A 566 19.08 -7.20 -10.57
N GLN A 567 19.34 -5.91 -10.81
CA GLN A 567 20.56 -5.24 -10.33
C GLN A 567 20.62 -5.21 -8.80
N THR A 568 19.44 -5.13 -8.18
CA THR A 568 19.27 -5.05 -6.73
C THR A 568 19.24 -6.43 -6.04
N GLU A 569 19.40 -7.55 -6.75
CA GLU A 569 19.42 -8.88 -6.12
C GLU A 569 20.49 -8.97 -5.00
N SER A 570 21.66 -8.37 -5.25
CA SER A 570 22.77 -8.28 -4.29
C SER A 570 22.43 -7.49 -3.01
N CYS A 571 21.35 -6.68 -3.03
CA CYS A 571 20.83 -5.99 -1.85
C CYS A 571 20.24 -6.97 -0.82
N GLY A 572 20.02 -8.24 -1.17
CA GLY A 572 19.67 -9.32 -0.25
C GLY A 572 18.33 -9.17 0.48
N ASN A 573 17.49 -8.21 0.11
CA ASN A 573 16.16 -8.01 0.68
C ASN A 573 15.15 -7.66 -0.42
N LEU A 574 13.96 -8.24 -0.37
CA LEU A 574 12.96 -8.18 -1.44
C LEU A 574 12.47 -6.76 -1.73
N TYR A 575 12.39 -5.88 -0.73
CA TYR A 575 11.93 -4.50 -0.97
C TYR A 575 12.79 -3.77 -2.02
N ALA A 576 14.08 -4.12 -2.16
CA ALA A 576 14.95 -3.52 -3.16
C ALA A 576 14.54 -3.93 -4.58
N ALA A 577 14.25 -5.21 -4.78
CA ALA A 577 13.75 -5.73 -6.06
C ALA A 577 12.36 -5.17 -6.40
N VAL A 578 11.50 -4.95 -5.39
CA VAL A 578 10.19 -4.33 -5.59
C VAL A 578 10.34 -2.87 -6.04
N ILE A 579 11.28 -2.10 -5.48
CA ILE A 579 11.56 -0.73 -5.96
C ILE A 579 12.05 -0.76 -7.40
N GLU A 580 13.02 -1.63 -7.74
CA GLU A 580 13.54 -1.76 -9.11
C GLU A 580 12.43 -2.12 -10.09
N ARG A 581 11.59 -3.11 -9.74
CA ARG A 581 10.41 -3.48 -10.53
C ARG A 581 9.42 -2.33 -10.65
N SER A 582 9.16 -1.59 -9.57
CA SER A 582 8.22 -0.46 -9.60
C SER A 582 8.71 0.63 -10.55
N LEU A 583 9.99 0.98 -10.51
CA LEU A 583 10.57 1.94 -11.45
C LEU A 583 10.43 1.47 -12.90
N ALA A 584 10.61 0.17 -13.16
CA ALA A 584 10.38 -0.40 -14.49
C ALA A 584 8.91 -0.33 -14.93
N LEU A 585 7.94 -0.34 -14.01
CA LEU A 585 6.51 -0.26 -14.32
C LEU A 585 5.99 1.18 -14.45
N CYS A 586 6.77 2.18 -14.06
CA CYS A 586 6.41 3.59 -14.18
C CYS A 586 6.42 4.05 -15.64
N ARG A 587 5.49 4.94 -16.01
CA ARG A 587 5.61 5.71 -17.25
C ARG A 587 6.81 6.66 -17.16
N PRO A 588 7.75 6.64 -18.13
CA PRO A 588 8.91 7.53 -18.12
C PRO A 588 8.55 9.01 -18.08
N GLY A 589 9.26 9.79 -17.25
CA GLY A 589 9.19 11.26 -17.20
C GLY A 589 7.91 11.88 -16.61
N GLN A 590 6.98 11.07 -16.10
CA GLN A 590 5.69 11.59 -15.60
C GLN A 590 5.21 10.96 -14.30
N SER A 591 5.79 9.84 -13.88
CA SER A 591 5.19 9.01 -12.83
C SER A 591 5.73 9.30 -11.44
N TYR A 592 4.91 9.03 -10.43
CA TYR A 592 5.30 9.15 -9.02
C TYR A 592 5.37 7.78 -8.35
N LEU A 593 6.42 7.58 -7.53
CA LEU A 593 6.63 6.40 -6.71
C LEU A 593 6.58 6.79 -5.23
N GLY A 594 5.72 6.15 -4.44
CA GLY A 594 5.56 6.41 -3.01
C GLY A 594 5.58 5.12 -2.19
N LEU A 595 6.69 4.81 -1.51
CA LEU A 595 6.84 3.55 -0.78
C LEU A 595 7.30 3.78 0.67
N ILE A 596 6.88 2.90 1.58
CA ILE A 596 7.48 2.81 2.92
C ILE A 596 8.41 1.61 3.03
N VAL A 597 9.68 1.88 3.36
CA VAL A 597 10.77 0.90 3.23
C VAL A 597 11.72 0.94 4.41
N PRO A 598 12.53 -0.10 4.65
CA PRO A 598 13.57 -0.09 5.67
C PRO A 598 14.58 1.06 5.49
N LEU A 599 14.97 1.70 6.60
CA LEU A 599 15.97 2.78 6.63
C LEU A 599 17.35 2.37 6.08
N SER A 600 17.60 1.06 5.91
CA SER A 600 18.84 0.54 5.33
C SER A 600 19.13 1.09 3.93
N VAL A 601 18.08 1.45 3.16
CA VAL A 601 18.22 2.13 1.86
C VAL A 601 19.13 3.35 1.95
N CYS A 602 19.09 4.10 3.06
CA CYS A 602 19.82 5.36 3.19
C CYS A 602 21.32 5.20 3.51
N GLY A 603 21.79 4.07 4.05
CA GLY A 603 23.14 4.04 4.62
C GLY A 603 23.84 2.70 4.72
N SER A 604 23.16 1.60 4.41
CA SER A 604 23.83 0.29 4.37
C SER A 604 24.61 0.13 3.08
N GLU A 605 25.86 -0.33 3.16
CA GLU A 605 26.71 -0.59 1.99
C GLU A 605 26.08 -1.60 1.02
N ARG A 606 25.37 -2.60 1.54
CA ARG A 606 24.67 -3.64 0.76
C ARG A 606 23.62 -3.06 -0.21
N PHE A 607 23.08 -1.89 0.09
CA PHE A 607 22.04 -1.22 -0.70
C PHE A 607 22.60 -0.17 -1.68
N GLY A 608 23.91 -0.21 -1.97
CA GLY A 608 24.53 0.63 -3.00
C GLY A 608 23.82 0.53 -4.35
N PRO A 609 23.63 -0.69 -4.91
CA PRO A 609 22.94 -0.88 -6.18
C PRO A 609 21.54 -0.26 -6.21
N LEU A 610 20.74 -0.43 -5.14
CA LEU A 610 19.42 0.20 -5.05
C LEU A 610 19.48 1.72 -5.08
N ARG A 611 20.46 2.34 -4.40
CA ARG A 611 20.62 3.79 -4.42
C ARG A 611 21.06 4.28 -5.79
N ASP A 612 21.90 3.53 -6.48
CA ASP A 612 22.27 3.82 -7.86
C ASP A 612 21.00 3.73 -8.73
N THR A 613 20.23 2.65 -8.66
CA THR A 613 18.95 2.51 -9.38
C THR A 613 18.01 3.70 -9.11
N LEU A 614 17.83 4.11 -7.85
CA LEU A 614 16.99 5.26 -7.50
C LEU A 614 17.51 6.57 -8.12
N THR A 615 18.80 6.86 -7.97
CA THR A 615 19.38 8.12 -8.46
C THR A 615 19.44 8.23 -9.98
N HIS A 616 19.52 7.11 -10.70
CA HIS A 616 19.52 7.10 -12.17
C HIS A 616 18.12 7.16 -12.79
N ASN A 617 17.07 6.78 -12.04
CA ASN A 617 15.70 6.69 -12.56
C ASN A 617 14.74 7.72 -11.95
N THR A 618 15.25 8.65 -11.12
CA THR A 618 14.42 9.67 -10.48
C THR A 618 15.05 11.05 -10.56
N GLY A 619 14.25 12.06 -10.92
CA GLY A 619 14.67 13.47 -10.96
C GLY A 619 14.44 14.18 -9.63
N LEU A 620 13.48 13.71 -8.83
CA LEU A 620 13.21 14.21 -7.49
C LEU A 620 13.04 13.03 -6.53
N LEU A 621 13.66 13.13 -5.34
CA LEU A 621 13.60 12.09 -4.31
C LEU A 621 13.46 12.71 -2.92
N TRP A 622 12.39 12.36 -2.21
CA TRP A 622 12.15 12.72 -0.81
C TRP A 622 12.25 11.50 0.09
N LEU A 623 13.04 11.61 1.17
CA LEU A 623 13.25 10.55 2.16
C LEU A 623 12.96 11.07 3.57
N ALA A 624 11.85 10.61 4.16
CA ALA A 624 11.50 10.89 5.55
C ALA A 624 11.82 9.70 6.45
N ASN A 625 12.72 9.90 7.41
CA ASN A 625 13.40 8.82 8.14
C ASN A 625 12.90 8.68 9.58
N PHE A 626 12.59 7.46 10.02
CA PHE A 626 11.93 7.19 11.30
C PHE A 626 12.69 6.16 12.15
N GLU A 627 12.89 6.49 13.42
CA GLU A 627 13.48 5.60 14.43
C GLU A 627 12.44 4.61 15.00
N ILE A 628 12.92 3.56 15.67
CA ILE A 628 12.08 2.60 16.41
C ILE A 628 11.92 2.93 17.90
N PHE A 629 12.60 3.96 18.38
CA PHE A 629 12.59 4.39 19.77
C PHE A 629 12.57 5.92 19.86
N PRO A 630 11.85 6.50 20.84
CA PRO A 630 11.06 5.84 21.90
C PRO A 630 9.82 5.08 21.43
N SER A 631 9.21 5.49 20.33
CA SER A 631 8.06 4.84 19.71
C SER A 631 8.38 4.35 18.30
N ARG A 632 7.49 3.51 17.76
CA ARG A 632 7.60 2.87 16.44
C ARG A 632 6.49 3.32 15.52
N LEU A 633 6.73 3.21 14.23
CA LEU A 633 5.75 3.59 13.21
C LEU A 633 4.70 2.49 13.00
N PHE A 634 5.14 1.23 13.03
CA PHE A 634 4.29 0.04 12.92
C PHE A 634 4.33 -0.78 14.21
N ASP A 635 3.16 -1.14 14.70
CA ASP A 635 3.01 -2.01 15.86
C ASP A 635 3.54 -3.41 15.55
N GLY A 636 4.38 -3.94 16.44
CA GLY A 636 4.95 -5.29 16.28
C GLY A 636 6.14 -5.39 15.32
N ALA A 637 6.43 -4.36 14.53
CA ALA A 637 7.67 -4.28 13.74
C ALA A 637 8.81 -3.70 14.59
N PHE A 638 10.01 -4.29 14.50
CA PHE A 638 11.23 -3.71 15.06
C PHE A 638 12.14 -3.24 13.92
N GLN A 639 11.57 -2.44 13.03
CA GLN A 639 12.22 -1.98 11.82
C GLN A 639 12.27 -0.45 11.78
N ARG A 640 13.46 0.11 11.58
CA ARG A 640 13.63 1.54 11.24
C ARG A 640 13.15 1.74 9.81
N LEU A 641 12.37 2.77 9.56
CA LEU A 641 11.68 2.97 8.29
C LEU A 641 12.04 4.31 7.66
N SER A 642 11.85 4.38 6.36
CA SER A 642 11.91 5.59 5.56
C SER A 642 10.70 5.62 4.64
N ILE A 643 9.98 6.74 4.62
CA ILE A 643 9.02 7.03 3.57
C ILE A 643 9.81 7.61 2.39
N LEU A 644 9.72 6.93 1.25
CA LEU A 644 10.33 7.29 -0.02
C LEU A 644 9.23 7.81 -0.94
N ILE A 645 9.37 9.04 -1.41
CA ILE A 645 8.55 9.60 -2.49
C ILE A 645 9.51 10.03 -3.60
N ALA A 646 9.23 9.68 -4.85
CA ALA A 646 10.07 10.01 -5.97
C ALA A 646 9.27 10.37 -7.21
N CYS A 647 9.82 11.25 -8.04
CA CYS A 647 9.33 11.51 -9.39
C CYS A 647 10.26 10.78 -10.37
N HIS A 648 9.69 9.87 -11.16
CA HIS A 648 10.43 9.12 -12.16
C HIS A 648 10.89 10.04 -13.28
N ASP A 649 12.19 10.13 -13.48
CA ASP A 649 12.83 10.91 -14.54
C ASP A 649 14.25 10.38 -14.73
N THR A 650 14.59 10.01 -15.96
CA THR A 650 15.90 9.47 -16.37
C THR A 650 16.74 10.50 -17.12
N THR A 651 16.22 11.72 -17.31
CA THR A 651 16.82 12.76 -18.14
C THR A 651 17.60 13.82 -17.35
N HIS A 652 17.32 13.96 -16.05
CA HIS A 652 17.95 14.94 -15.17
C HIS A 652 18.62 14.28 -13.96
N ASP A 653 19.57 14.99 -13.37
CA ASP A 653 20.18 14.59 -12.09
C ASP A 653 19.13 14.59 -10.97
N CYS A 654 19.20 13.56 -10.12
CA CYS A 654 18.30 13.40 -8.98
C CYS A 654 18.50 14.50 -7.93
N ALA A 655 17.52 15.39 -7.76
CA ALA A 655 17.46 16.36 -6.67
C ALA A 655 16.83 15.75 -5.42
N MET A 656 17.64 15.61 -4.37
CA MET A 656 17.30 14.87 -3.16
C MET A 656 16.94 15.77 -1.98
N HIS A 657 15.91 15.37 -1.25
CA HIS A 657 15.38 16.03 -0.06
C HIS A 657 15.28 15.02 1.07
N VAL A 658 15.98 15.26 2.17
CA VAL A 658 16.07 14.31 3.28
C VAL A 658 15.61 14.94 4.59
N THR A 659 15.10 14.12 5.50
CA THR A 659 14.81 14.56 6.86
C THR A 659 15.90 14.09 7.83
N ARG A 660 15.92 14.69 9.02
CA ARG A 660 16.52 14.05 10.20
C ARG A 660 15.85 12.70 10.46
N ILE A 661 16.50 11.85 11.25
CA ILE A 661 15.80 10.71 11.85
C ILE A 661 14.79 11.27 12.87
N GLN A 662 13.51 10.98 12.67
CA GLN A 662 12.45 11.32 13.61
C GLN A 662 12.53 10.36 14.80
N ARG A 663 12.53 10.92 16.01
CA ARG A 663 12.42 10.20 17.28
C ARG A 663 11.27 10.84 18.03
N TRP A 664 10.34 10.02 18.51
CA TRP A 664 9.10 10.51 19.11
C TRP A 664 8.56 9.55 20.19
N TYR A 665 7.77 10.10 21.10
CA TYR A 665 6.96 9.38 22.07
C TYR A 665 5.57 9.05 21.49
N ALA A 666 4.90 8.05 22.05
CA ALA A 666 3.58 7.63 21.56
C ALA A 666 2.55 8.78 21.53
N SER A 667 2.58 9.67 22.52
CA SER A 667 1.72 10.86 22.60
C SER A 667 1.92 11.87 21.47
N GLU A 668 3.06 11.83 20.78
CA GLU A 668 3.38 12.73 19.66
C GLU A 668 2.90 12.19 18.31
N ARG A 669 2.43 10.94 18.24
CA ARG A 669 2.01 10.28 17.00
C ARG A 669 1.03 11.11 16.15
N PRO A 670 -0.01 11.77 16.72
CA PRO A 670 -0.94 12.59 15.94
C PRO A 670 -0.30 13.80 15.24
N HIS A 671 0.86 14.26 15.70
CA HIS A 671 1.56 15.42 15.15
C HIS A 671 2.78 15.04 14.29
N LEU A 672 3.26 13.79 14.39
CA LEU A 672 4.52 13.35 13.81
C LEU A 672 4.68 13.68 12.32
N ILE A 673 3.69 13.30 11.51
CA ILE A 673 3.72 13.47 10.05
C ILE A 673 3.62 14.95 9.66
N ASN A 674 2.77 15.72 10.37
CA ASN A 674 2.56 17.15 10.13
C ASN A 674 3.78 18.02 10.45
N LEU A 675 4.77 17.49 11.17
CA LEU A 675 5.98 18.21 11.59
C LEU A 675 7.25 17.75 10.84
N ILE A 676 7.10 16.89 9.83
CA ILE A 676 8.22 16.52 8.96
C ILE A 676 8.76 17.78 8.27
N SER A 677 10.08 17.90 8.22
CA SER A 677 10.77 18.97 7.52
C SER A 677 11.91 18.38 6.70
N TYR A 678 11.87 18.66 5.40
CA TYR A 678 12.90 18.24 4.46
C TYR A 678 14.02 19.27 4.36
N THR A 679 15.23 18.77 4.08
CA THR A 679 16.43 19.54 3.76
C THR A 679 16.91 19.07 2.39
N ALA A 680 16.99 19.98 1.43
CA ALA A 680 17.62 19.71 0.15
C ALA A 680 19.11 19.35 0.37
N THR A 681 19.59 18.33 -0.33
CA THR A 681 20.97 17.87 -0.22
C THR A 681 21.58 17.67 -1.59
N GLN A 682 22.74 18.29 -1.80
CA GLN A 682 23.58 18.09 -2.99
C GLN A 682 24.82 17.25 -2.65
N CYS A 683 25.04 16.97 -1.36
CA CYS A 683 26.26 16.37 -0.85
C CYS A 683 26.06 14.92 -0.41
N CYS A 684 26.75 13.99 -1.06
CA CYS A 684 26.89 12.62 -0.60
C CYS A 684 28.14 12.48 0.28
N VAL A 685 27.99 11.98 1.51
CA VAL A 685 29.11 11.77 2.46
C VAL A 685 30.17 10.81 1.89
N ARG A 686 29.70 9.85 1.09
CA ARG A 686 30.44 8.86 0.29
C ARG A 686 29.59 8.59 -0.96
N PRO A 687 30.18 8.21 -2.11
CA PRO A 687 29.38 7.74 -3.25
C PRO A 687 28.34 6.72 -2.77
N GLY A 688 27.07 7.01 -3.06
CA GLY A 688 25.94 6.18 -2.64
C GLY A 688 25.74 6.11 -1.13
N VAL A 689 25.62 7.22 -0.39
CA VAL A 689 24.98 7.25 0.95
C VAL A 689 24.03 8.43 1.00
N PHE A 690 22.77 8.17 1.34
CA PHE A 690 21.76 9.22 1.51
C PHE A 690 21.84 9.79 2.94
N PRO A 691 22.18 11.07 3.11
CA PRO A 691 22.36 11.66 4.43
C PRO A 691 21.01 11.86 5.14
N ARG A 692 21.05 12.14 6.44
CA ARG A 692 19.87 12.37 7.28
C ARG A 692 20.02 13.71 7.98
N LEU A 693 19.65 14.78 7.28
CA LEU A 693 19.95 16.16 7.67
C LEU A 693 18.69 16.84 8.21
N ALA A 694 18.86 17.57 9.31
CA ALA A 694 17.77 18.31 9.95
C ALA A 694 17.58 19.73 9.38
N SER A 695 18.63 20.30 8.78
CA SER A 695 18.59 21.68 8.29
C SER A 695 19.66 21.97 7.23
N PRO A 696 19.48 23.05 6.44
CA PRO A 696 20.51 23.54 5.50
C PRO A 696 21.85 23.86 6.17
N LEU A 697 21.85 24.22 7.46
CA LEU A 697 23.09 24.43 8.20
C LEU A 697 23.90 23.13 8.33
N GLN A 698 23.24 21.99 8.57
CA GLN A 698 23.92 20.69 8.65
C GLN A 698 24.44 20.24 7.29
N GLU A 699 23.68 20.51 6.22
CA GLU A 699 24.16 20.34 4.83
C GLU A 699 25.46 21.14 4.64
N GLY A 700 25.45 22.43 4.96
CA GLY A 700 26.60 23.29 4.70
C GLY A 700 27.83 22.90 5.53
N ILE A 701 27.62 22.37 6.74
CA ILE A 701 28.69 21.78 7.56
C ILE A 701 29.23 20.53 6.87
N LEU A 702 28.35 19.61 6.44
CA LEU A 702 28.76 18.38 5.77
C LEU A 702 29.54 18.67 4.48
N HIS A 703 29.05 19.58 3.64
CA HIS A 703 29.74 20.03 2.44
C HIS A 703 31.16 20.54 2.75
N LYS A 704 31.29 21.42 3.75
CA LYS A 704 32.61 21.93 4.19
C LYS A 704 33.53 20.82 4.70
N VAL A 705 32.99 19.84 5.43
CA VAL A 705 33.76 18.69 5.92
C VAL A 705 34.27 17.87 4.74
N LEU A 706 33.42 17.56 3.76
CA LEU A 706 33.80 16.76 2.60
C LEU A 706 34.83 17.47 1.71
N GLN A 707 34.63 18.76 1.44
CA GLN A 707 35.59 19.58 0.69
C GLN A 707 36.96 19.65 1.38
N LYS A 708 36.98 19.84 2.71
CA LYS A 708 38.24 19.92 3.48
C LYS A 708 38.91 18.57 3.68
N ALA A 709 38.12 17.49 3.78
CA ALA A 709 38.66 16.14 3.94
C ALA A 709 39.47 15.70 2.71
N ARG A 710 39.16 16.19 1.50
CA ARG A 710 39.86 15.79 0.25
C ARG A 710 39.95 14.27 0.09
N GLY A 711 38.90 13.54 0.48
CA GLY A 711 38.86 12.08 0.46
C GLY A 711 39.60 11.39 1.60
N SER A 712 40.20 12.13 2.54
CA SER A 712 40.80 11.55 3.74
C SER A 712 39.74 10.99 4.67
N THR A 713 40.00 9.79 5.17
CA THR A 713 39.13 9.08 6.13
C THR A 713 39.88 8.81 7.42
N ILE A 714 39.13 8.52 8.49
CA ILE A 714 39.70 8.11 9.78
C ILE A 714 40.64 6.90 9.59
N ALA A 715 40.35 6.01 8.63
CA ALA A 715 41.16 4.84 8.35
C ALA A 715 42.62 5.17 7.97
N GLN A 716 42.87 6.32 7.34
CA GLN A 716 44.21 6.72 6.90
C GLN A 716 45.14 7.11 8.06
N VAL A 717 44.57 7.52 9.19
CA VAL A 717 45.32 7.92 10.39
C VAL A 717 45.37 6.82 11.45
N LEU A 718 44.74 5.66 11.19
CA LEU A 718 44.83 4.50 12.08
C LEU A 718 46.26 3.94 12.10
N HIS A 719 46.74 3.67 13.31
CA HIS A 719 47.98 2.96 13.52
C HIS A 719 47.71 1.45 13.57
N PRO A 720 48.44 0.63 12.79
CA PRO A 720 48.16 -0.81 12.67
C PRO A 720 48.53 -1.61 13.92
N ARG A 721 49.34 -1.05 14.81
CA ARG A 721 49.76 -1.69 16.08
C ARG A 721 49.15 -0.96 17.27
N LYS A 722 48.96 -1.67 18.37
CA LYS A 722 48.51 -1.09 19.64
C LYS A 722 49.47 0.03 20.08
N THR A 723 48.90 1.18 20.42
CA THR A 723 49.63 2.33 20.99
C THR A 723 48.94 2.79 22.27
N VAL A 724 49.63 3.61 23.06
CA VAL A 724 49.03 4.28 24.24
C VAL A 724 47.99 5.33 23.85
N TYR A 725 47.96 5.76 22.59
CA TYR A 725 47.01 6.73 22.05
C TYR A 725 45.90 5.97 21.31
N PHE A 726 44.81 5.70 21.99
CA PHE A 726 43.70 4.96 21.42
C PHE A 726 42.37 5.66 21.66
N VAL A 727 41.40 5.32 20.84
CA VAL A 727 39.97 5.54 21.13
C VAL A 727 39.37 4.17 21.38
N TYR A 728 38.94 3.96 22.62
CA TYR A 728 38.06 2.86 22.96
C TYR A 728 36.67 3.29 22.54
N TYR A 729 36.00 2.49 21.73
CA TYR A 729 34.61 2.73 21.39
C TYR A 729 33.77 1.48 21.58
N GLN A 730 32.53 1.69 21.99
CA GLN A 730 31.55 0.63 22.11
C GLN A 730 30.29 1.05 21.37
N GLU A 731 29.88 0.20 20.43
CA GLU A 731 28.53 0.24 19.88
C GLU A 731 27.63 -0.43 20.90
N ALA A 732 26.96 0.37 21.72
CA ALA A 732 25.95 -0.18 22.61
C ALA A 732 24.68 -0.43 21.79
N THR A 733 24.35 -1.72 21.59
CA THR A 733 23.02 -2.17 21.18
C THR A 733 22.48 -1.58 19.86
N ASN A 734 23.33 -1.22 18.91
CA ASN A 734 22.95 -0.58 17.62
C ASN A 734 22.35 0.85 17.72
N TYR A 735 22.50 1.56 18.86
CA TYR A 735 21.80 2.83 19.12
C TYR A 735 22.70 4.06 19.25
N TRP A 736 23.82 3.94 19.98
CA TRP A 736 24.79 5.03 20.13
C TRP A 736 26.21 4.49 20.23
N MET A 737 27.15 5.32 19.79
CA MET A 737 28.57 5.09 19.96
C MET A 737 29.02 5.81 21.23
N LYS A 738 29.71 5.09 22.12
CA LYS A 738 30.45 5.71 23.22
C LYS A 738 31.93 5.63 22.85
N ALA A 739 32.57 6.76 22.61
CA ALA A 739 34.00 6.85 22.31
C ALA A 739 34.75 7.56 23.45
N THR A 740 35.86 6.97 23.90
CA THR A 740 36.72 7.55 24.95
C THR A 740 38.19 7.24 24.71
N CYS A 741 39.08 8.20 24.96
CA CYS A 741 40.54 7.98 24.94
C CYS A 741 41.09 7.25 26.19
N ARG A 742 40.21 6.53 26.90
CA ARG A 742 40.53 5.69 28.06
C ARG A 742 39.52 4.55 28.12
N VAL A 743 39.90 3.43 28.72
CA VAL A 743 38.94 2.34 28.99
C VAL A 743 37.96 2.83 30.06
N PRO A 744 36.63 2.80 29.81
CA PRO A 744 35.65 3.19 30.81
C PRO A 744 35.74 2.31 32.05
N TYR A 745 35.50 2.90 33.22
CA TYR A 745 35.33 2.14 34.45
C TYR A 745 34.08 1.24 34.33
N TYR A 746 34.25 -0.06 34.58
CA TYR A 746 33.18 -1.04 34.58
C TYR A 746 33.26 -1.93 35.82
N LYS A 747 32.12 -2.07 36.52
CA LYS A 747 32.01 -2.82 37.76
C LYS A 747 30.75 -3.68 37.72
N LYS A 748 30.90 -4.99 37.90
CA LYS A 748 29.78 -5.94 38.00
C LYS A 748 29.86 -6.67 39.34
N ASN A 749 28.77 -6.68 40.10
CA ASN A 749 28.69 -7.32 41.42
C ASN A 749 29.84 -6.92 42.38
N GLY A 750 30.24 -5.64 42.37
CA GLY A 750 31.30 -5.17 43.26
C GLY A 750 32.74 -5.36 42.73
N ILE A 751 32.92 -6.11 41.63
CA ILE A 751 34.23 -6.40 41.05
C ILE A 751 34.49 -5.45 39.87
N VAL A 752 35.61 -4.73 39.92
CA VAL A 752 36.08 -3.90 38.80
C VAL A 752 36.69 -4.81 37.75
N MET A 753 36.26 -4.70 36.51
CA MET A 753 36.77 -5.51 35.41
C MET A 753 36.75 -4.70 34.11
N GLU A 754 37.48 -5.18 33.10
CA GLU A 754 37.40 -4.56 31.77
C GLU A 754 36.00 -4.76 31.17
N PRO A 755 35.50 -3.77 30.41
CA PRO A 755 34.23 -3.93 29.69
C PRO A 755 34.26 -5.17 28.78
N VAL A 756 33.23 -6.01 28.87
CA VAL A 756 33.13 -7.28 28.12
C VAL A 756 33.06 -7.07 26.60
N HIS A 757 32.60 -5.90 26.16
CA HIS A 757 32.46 -5.54 24.76
C HIS A 757 33.07 -4.16 24.52
N GLY A 758 33.79 -4.00 23.41
CA GLY A 758 34.43 -2.75 23.03
C GLY A 758 35.51 -2.98 21.98
N ARG A 759 35.78 -1.97 21.17
CA ARG A 759 36.77 -1.99 20.10
C ARG A 759 37.76 -0.85 20.32
N PHE A 760 38.94 -1.00 19.76
CA PHE A 760 40.02 -0.02 19.86
C PHE A 760 40.40 0.47 18.48
N LEU A 761 40.51 1.79 18.33
CA LEU A 761 41.21 2.44 17.23
C LEU A 761 42.51 3.01 17.80
N TYR A 762 43.65 2.70 17.18
CA TYR A 762 44.97 3.16 17.64
C TYR A 762 45.48 4.28 16.75
N PHE A 763 46.22 5.23 17.33
CA PHE A 763 46.72 6.42 16.65
C PHE A 763 48.19 6.68 17.00
N ARG A 764 48.85 7.53 16.22
CA ARG A 764 50.28 7.87 16.39
C ARG A 764 50.53 8.81 17.57
N ASP A 765 49.56 9.67 17.89
CA ASP A 765 49.69 10.73 18.88
C ASP A 765 48.36 11.01 19.59
N ALA A 766 48.45 11.68 20.74
CA ALA A 766 47.31 11.99 21.60
C ALA A 766 46.31 12.97 20.95
N LEU A 767 46.79 13.95 20.18
CA LEU A 767 45.95 14.97 19.55
C LEU A 767 45.03 14.32 18.51
N THR A 768 45.57 13.43 17.68
CA THR A 768 44.79 12.65 16.72
C THR A 768 43.73 11.81 17.43
N ALA A 769 44.11 11.05 18.47
CA ALA A 769 43.15 10.23 19.22
C ALA A 769 42.02 11.07 19.85
N GLN A 770 42.35 12.19 20.48
CA GLN A 770 41.35 13.10 21.08
C GLN A 770 40.45 13.75 20.03
N THR A 771 41.01 14.12 18.88
CA THR A 771 40.23 14.69 17.77
C THR A 771 39.25 13.66 17.22
N ILE A 772 39.68 12.42 16.99
CA ILE A 772 38.79 11.35 16.53
C ILE A 772 37.74 11.01 17.59
N MET A 773 38.08 10.98 18.87
CA MET A 773 37.11 10.80 19.96
C MET A 773 36.04 11.90 19.97
N ALA A 774 36.39 13.14 19.63
CA ALA A 774 35.41 14.24 19.58
C ALA A 774 34.49 14.16 18.35
N LEU A 775 34.91 13.45 17.29
CA LEU A 775 34.13 13.23 16.07
C LEU A 775 33.20 12.01 16.14
N MET A 776 33.59 10.98 16.91
CA MET A 776 32.83 9.75 17.16
C MET A 776 31.83 9.93 18.30
#